data_AF-B8M7U6-F1
#
_entry.id   AF-B8M7U6-F1
#
_cell.length_a   1.000
_cell.length_b   1.000
_cell.length_c   1.000
_cell.angle_alpha   90.00
_cell.angle_beta   90.00
_cell.angle_gamma   90.00
#
_symmetry.space_group_name_H-M   'P 1'
#
loop_
_entity.id
_entity.type
_entity.pdbx_description
1 polymer ?
#
loop_
_entity_poly.entity_id
_entity_poly.type
_entity_poly.pdbx_seq_one_letter_code
_entity_poly.pdbx_strand_id
1 'polypeptide(L)'
;MKRTYENALKLLESRRRTARPKTPAALNAGVATPAPSSQTLRGIPSLAGMKEWLEALGHSTNDINDLNIIHVAGTKGKGSTCAFTRSFLHAHGLRTGFPKRVGLYTGPDLQSIRERIQIDNQPITEDLFTRYFFEVWDRLLPSDRSDTNNEGLRQPRYLQLLALLAFHTFIRERVQAAIFETHHGGEYDATNVISQPVVTAITSLGMDHVMQLGPTIEDIAWHKSGIFKPGVPAFSAPQDPGPVEVMRRRAEEKNAPLKFVSINENLLENKKVLAVPVQRINCSLALEIAQCFLRAKAPKYVMDDDLVREGVQNFSWPGRFEIIQDGAIRWFLDGAHNPLSLIQASKWFADNTASGTKKCRILIFSHYSEERDGVTLVEELARALLENDARPDKVIFTTYNERKDGTRRIDKTLRIPETPFPDLRTVYATLWEQKDPRAMIYKEPTIEDTLALARRVAAENEGAQILVTGSLHLVGGALSTLRPYKLAGKNVLLIGGTSGIGFSVAEKVLREGAHITISSSSEERIANAVGRLQKSSPEYASNVRSYAADLSIKEKIEKNVVGLLQYAAKDSTIDHVVFTAGNVPPMAPLPESTFEHIDAFLNVRFYGALAIGKYARKYITPSKTSSITLTSGSQASKPSAWLPPIVCMAVEGVVKGLAVDLAPVRVNAAAPGFVQTELLEKMPKEMAEVGLKMSKNKSLTKDIGYPDDTSEAYLYFMKDTFVTGIVLKTNGGIHLT
;
A
#
# COMPACT_ATOMS: atom_id res chain seq x y z
N MET A 1 -11.19 25.07 7.26
CA MET A 1 -9.92 24.30 7.22
C MET A 1 -9.66 23.82 5.79
N LYS A 2 -8.40 23.78 5.29
CA LYS A 2 -8.08 23.27 3.94
C LYS A 2 -8.35 21.75 3.88
N ARG A 3 -8.95 21.26 2.79
CA ARG A 3 -9.24 19.82 2.59
C ARG A 3 -8.01 19.06 2.08
N THR A 4 -7.04 18.84 2.95
CA THR A 4 -5.82 18.07 2.65
C THR A 4 -5.84 16.73 3.39
N TYR A 5 -5.04 15.77 2.91
CA TYR A 5 -4.87 14.48 3.56
C TYR A 5 -4.43 14.63 5.02
N GLU A 6 -3.45 15.48 5.29
CA GLU A 6 -2.97 15.76 6.65
C GLU A 6 -4.08 16.29 7.58
N ASN A 7 -4.97 17.15 7.06
CA ASN A 7 -6.08 17.65 7.84
C ASN A 7 -7.16 16.60 8.05
N ALA A 8 -7.40 15.73 7.07
CA ALA A 8 -8.26 14.55 7.26
C ALA A 8 -7.72 13.66 8.39
N LEU A 9 -6.40 13.41 8.42
CA LEU A 9 -5.76 12.65 9.50
C LEU A 9 -5.89 13.32 10.86
N LYS A 10 -5.65 14.63 10.95
CA LYS A 10 -5.83 15.41 12.20
C LYS A 10 -7.26 15.35 12.72
N LEU A 11 -8.24 15.51 11.82
CA LEU A 11 -9.66 15.44 12.17
C LEU A 11 -10.07 14.02 12.58
N LEU A 12 -9.58 12.99 11.89
CA LEU A 12 -9.78 11.60 12.28
C LEU A 12 -9.22 11.34 13.69
N GLU A 13 -7.99 11.80 13.96
CA GLU A 13 -7.34 11.60 15.24
C GLU A 13 -8.05 12.33 16.39
N SER A 14 -8.68 13.48 16.11
CA SER A 14 -9.54 14.18 17.10
C SER A 14 -10.71 13.33 17.63
N ARG A 15 -11.06 12.24 16.92
CA ARG A 15 -12.12 11.30 17.32
C ARG A 15 -11.61 10.16 18.21
N ARG A 16 -10.30 10.08 18.45
CA ARG A 16 -9.69 9.13 19.39
C ARG A 16 -9.87 9.67 20.82
N ARG A 17 -10.05 8.78 21.80
CA ARG A 17 -10.14 9.20 23.21
C ARG A 17 -8.74 9.45 23.77
N THR A 18 -8.55 10.57 24.46
CA THR A 18 -7.30 10.94 25.14
C THR A 18 -7.07 10.13 26.42
N ALA A 19 -8.13 9.79 27.18
CA ALA A 19 -8.05 8.90 28.34
C ALA A 19 -9.33 8.08 28.54
N ARG A 20 -9.23 6.95 29.26
CA ARG A 20 -10.38 6.15 29.73
C ARG A 20 -10.92 6.83 31.01
N PRO A 21 -12.24 7.11 31.13
CA PRO A 21 -12.78 7.70 32.35
C PRO A 21 -12.54 6.76 33.54
N LYS A 22 -12.07 7.31 34.66
CA LYS A 22 -11.77 6.57 35.91
C LYS A 22 -13.03 6.17 36.69
N THR A 23 -14.22 6.50 36.21
CA THR A 23 -15.50 6.23 36.89
C THR A 23 -16.52 5.67 35.89
N PRO A 24 -17.27 4.61 36.23
CA PRO A 24 -18.41 4.19 35.43
C PRO A 24 -19.44 5.34 35.44
N ALA A 25 -19.84 5.82 34.26
CA ALA A 25 -20.87 6.85 34.15
C ALA A 25 -22.17 6.35 34.81
N ALA A 26 -22.72 7.17 35.70
CA ALA A 26 -23.98 6.94 36.39
C ALA A 26 -25.13 6.75 35.39
N LEU A 27 -25.95 5.74 35.66
CA LEU A 27 -27.22 5.45 34.99
C LEU A 27 -28.27 6.48 35.42
N ASN A 28 -28.81 7.23 34.47
CA ASN A 28 -30.13 7.86 34.55
C ASN A 28 -30.87 7.39 33.27
N ALA A 29 -32.14 6.99 33.22
CA ALA A 29 -33.13 6.49 34.16
C ALA A 29 -34.28 5.96 33.26
N GLY A 30 -34.97 4.88 33.64
CA GLY A 30 -36.30 4.54 33.11
C GLY A 30 -36.43 3.21 32.35
N VAL A 31 -36.97 2.22 33.08
CA VAL A 31 -37.84 1.09 32.67
C VAL A 31 -37.34 -0.27 33.17
N ALA A 32 -38.06 -0.74 34.19
CA ALA A 32 -38.29 -2.09 34.75
C ALA A 32 -37.19 -3.17 34.71
N THR A 33 -36.93 -3.71 35.91
CA THR A 33 -36.11 -4.90 36.23
C THR A 33 -36.61 -6.19 35.56
N PRO A 34 -35.69 -7.13 35.27
CA PRO A 34 -35.62 -8.32 36.13
C PRO A 34 -34.20 -8.83 36.47
N ALA A 35 -34.13 -9.47 37.65
CA ALA A 35 -33.21 -10.51 38.18
C ALA A 35 -31.66 -10.38 38.09
N PRO A 36 -30.92 -10.78 39.15
CA PRO A 36 -29.46 -10.63 39.22
C PRO A 36 -28.72 -11.82 38.59
N SER A 37 -28.35 -11.74 37.31
CA SER A 37 -27.32 -12.60 36.71
C SER A 37 -26.80 -12.06 35.37
N SER A 38 -25.57 -11.52 35.37
CA SER A 38 -24.59 -11.47 34.25
C SER A 38 -23.69 -10.24 34.41
N GLN A 39 -22.38 -10.43 34.39
CA GLN A 39 -21.46 -9.35 34.08
C GLN A 39 -21.86 -8.79 32.71
N THR A 40 -22.12 -7.48 32.61
CA THR A 40 -22.59 -6.86 31.36
C THR A 40 -21.44 -6.83 30.34
N LEU A 41 -21.38 -7.86 29.51
CA LEU A 41 -20.52 -7.94 28.33
C LEU A 41 -20.73 -6.71 27.42
N ARG A 42 -19.65 -6.11 26.91
CA ARG A 42 -19.66 -4.90 26.06
C ARG A 42 -18.71 -5.07 24.88
N GLY A 43 -18.89 -4.29 23.80
CA GLY A 43 -17.93 -4.26 22.68
C GLY A 43 -17.48 -2.85 22.33
N ILE A 44 -16.23 -2.76 21.87
CA ILE A 44 -15.57 -1.52 21.45
C ILE A 44 -14.83 -1.80 20.13
N PRO A 45 -14.97 -0.96 19.10
CA PRO A 45 -15.92 0.14 19.01
C PRO A 45 -17.37 -0.37 18.99
N SER A 46 -18.28 0.41 19.59
CA SER A 46 -19.69 0.01 19.72
C SER A 46 -20.41 0.04 18.38
N LEU A 47 -21.36 -0.89 18.19
CA LEU A 47 -22.31 -0.88 17.08
C LEU A 47 -23.29 0.31 17.11
N ALA A 48 -23.54 0.90 18.28
CA ALA A 48 -24.53 1.96 18.43
C ALA A 48 -24.21 3.19 17.56
N GLY A 49 -25.20 3.65 16.79
CA GLY A 49 -25.11 4.78 15.87
C GLY A 49 -24.71 4.41 14.44
N MET A 50 -24.15 3.21 14.22
CA MET A 50 -23.59 2.85 12.90
C MET A 50 -24.65 2.84 11.79
N LYS A 51 -25.86 2.35 12.08
CA LYS A 51 -26.95 2.30 11.11
C LYS A 51 -27.42 3.72 10.75
N GLU A 52 -27.67 4.54 11.76
CA GLU A 52 -28.14 5.91 11.61
C GLU A 52 -27.11 6.77 10.87
N TRP A 53 -25.82 6.57 11.13
CA TRP A 53 -24.76 7.27 10.40
C TRP A 53 -24.64 6.81 8.95
N LEU A 54 -24.83 5.52 8.64
CA LEU A 54 -24.84 5.05 7.25
C LEU A 54 -26.03 5.63 6.48
N GLU A 55 -27.21 5.68 7.09
CA GLU A 55 -28.41 6.33 6.53
C GLU A 55 -28.16 7.83 6.31
N ALA A 56 -27.57 8.53 7.28
CA ALA A 56 -27.20 9.95 7.14
C ALA A 56 -26.13 10.20 6.06
N LEU A 57 -25.30 9.20 5.75
CA LEU A 57 -24.38 9.24 4.61
C LEU A 57 -25.06 9.03 3.26
N GLY A 58 -26.36 8.71 3.26
CA GLY A 58 -27.15 8.39 2.07
C GLY A 58 -27.05 6.93 1.62
N HIS A 59 -26.62 6.03 2.51
CA HIS A 59 -26.47 4.60 2.21
C HIS A 59 -27.59 3.80 2.86
N SER A 60 -28.39 3.12 2.05
CA SER A 60 -29.43 2.21 2.51
C SER A 60 -28.83 0.86 2.96
N THR A 61 -29.64 0.04 3.62
CA THR A 61 -29.24 -1.35 3.92
C THR A 61 -28.96 -2.15 2.65
N ASN A 62 -29.66 -1.86 1.54
CA ASN A 62 -29.42 -2.53 0.27
C ASN A 62 -28.06 -2.16 -0.33
N ASP A 63 -27.64 -0.88 -0.26
CA ASP A 63 -26.32 -0.46 -0.73
C ASP A 63 -25.19 -1.19 0.01
N ILE A 64 -25.38 -1.45 1.31
CA ILE A 64 -24.44 -2.22 2.13
C ILE A 64 -24.45 -3.70 1.71
N ASN A 65 -25.64 -4.29 1.50
CA ASN A 65 -25.78 -5.68 1.09
C ASN A 65 -25.20 -5.95 -0.32
N ASP A 66 -25.30 -4.98 -1.22
CA ASP A 66 -24.77 -5.04 -2.59
C ASP A 66 -23.24 -5.10 -2.66
N LEU A 67 -22.54 -4.78 -1.55
CA LEU A 67 -21.10 -5.01 -1.41
C LEU A 67 -20.74 -6.50 -1.28
N ASN A 68 -21.73 -7.39 -1.14
CA ASN A 68 -21.56 -8.84 -0.96
C ASN A 68 -20.53 -9.15 0.13
N ILE A 69 -20.87 -8.81 1.38
CA ILE A 69 -19.86 -8.73 2.44
C ILE A 69 -19.45 -10.11 2.97
N ILE A 70 -18.14 -10.30 3.15
CA ILE A 70 -17.52 -11.39 3.92
C ILE A 70 -17.10 -10.82 5.27
N HIS A 71 -17.60 -11.36 6.38
CA HIS A 71 -17.35 -10.80 7.71
C HIS A 71 -16.53 -11.76 8.58
N VAL A 72 -15.37 -11.30 9.06
CA VAL A 72 -14.38 -12.16 9.73
C VAL A 72 -14.06 -11.64 11.13
N ALA A 73 -14.21 -12.51 12.13
CA ALA A 73 -13.79 -12.29 13.52
C ALA A 73 -12.77 -13.33 13.99
N GLY A 74 -12.32 -13.19 15.24
CA GLY A 74 -11.33 -14.08 15.86
C GLY A 74 -10.26 -13.36 16.67
N THR A 75 -9.35 -14.11 17.28
CA THR A 75 -8.25 -13.55 18.07
C THR A 75 -6.98 -13.47 17.25
N LYS A 76 -6.55 -14.57 16.64
CA LYS A 76 -5.34 -14.66 15.80
C LYS A 76 -5.71 -15.12 14.39
N GLY A 77 -5.02 -14.58 13.39
CA GLY A 77 -5.21 -14.98 11.99
C GLY A 77 -6.29 -14.24 11.21
N LYS A 78 -7.03 -13.29 11.82
CA LYS A 78 -8.03 -12.44 11.15
C LYS A 78 -7.51 -11.78 9.87
N GLY A 79 -6.57 -10.85 9.99
CA GLY A 79 -5.96 -10.16 8.85
C GLY A 79 -5.38 -11.11 7.79
N SER A 80 -4.70 -12.20 8.20
CA SER A 80 -4.18 -13.21 7.26
C SER A 80 -5.29 -13.95 6.51
N THR A 81 -6.37 -14.36 7.19
CA THR A 81 -7.53 -15.02 6.58
C THR A 81 -8.23 -14.08 5.60
N CYS A 82 -8.42 -12.81 5.99
CA CYS A 82 -8.98 -11.79 5.10
C CYS A 82 -8.09 -11.57 3.86
N ALA A 83 -6.77 -11.52 4.05
CA ALA A 83 -5.80 -11.32 2.96
C ALA A 83 -5.73 -12.52 2.00
N PHE A 84 -5.79 -13.76 2.50
CA PHE A 84 -5.92 -14.96 1.66
C PHE A 84 -7.24 -14.95 0.90
N THR A 85 -8.35 -14.64 1.57
CA THR A 85 -9.68 -14.56 0.93
C THR A 85 -9.67 -13.53 -0.19
N ARG A 86 -9.11 -12.34 0.06
CA ARG A 86 -8.90 -11.29 -0.95
C ARG A 86 -8.06 -11.82 -2.11
N SER A 87 -6.97 -12.52 -1.82
CA SER A 87 -6.06 -13.07 -2.84
C SER A 87 -6.78 -14.04 -3.78
N PHE A 88 -7.54 -14.99 -3.23
CA PHE A 88 -8.35 -15.93 -4.01
C PHE A 88 -9.42 -15.23 -4.86
N LEU A 89 -10.16 -14.28 -4.28
CA LEU A 89 -11.21 -13.56 -5.01
C LEU A 89 -10.63 -12.62 -6.08
N HIS A 90 -9.46 -12.03 -5.83
CA HIS A 90 -8.78 -11.20 -6.82
C HIS A 90 -8.26 -12.05 -8.00
N ALA A 91 -7.62 -13.19 -7.74
CA ALA A 91 -7.22 -14.13 -8.79
C ALA A 91 -8.43 -14.60 -9.62
N HIS A 92 -9.54 -14.93 -8.96
CA HIS A 92 -10.79 -15.26 -9.64
C HIS A 92 -11.31 -14.11 -10.51
N GLY A 93 -11.26 -12.87 -9.99
CA GLY A 93 -11.65 -11.66 -10.70
C GLY A 93 -10.82 -11.39 -11.95
N LEU A 94 -9.50 -11.56 -11.87
CA LEU A 94 -8.60 -11.42 -13.02
C LEU A 94 -8.92 -12.43 -14.14
N ARG A 95 -9.30 -13.65 -13.76
CA ARG A 95 -9.57 -14.73 -14.72
C ARG A 95 -10.98 -14.71 -15.31
N THR A 96 -11.98 -14.33 -14.53
CA THR A 96 -13.41 -14.48 -14.90
C THR A 96 -14.14 -13.15 -15.06
N GLY A 97 -13.53 -12.04 -14.66
CA GLY A 97 -14.15 -10.71 -14.64
C GLY A 97 -15.05 -10.44 -13.42
N PHE A 98 -15.21 -11.40 -12.51
CA PHE A 98 -15.96 -11.24 -11.26
C PHE A 98 -15.19 -11.80 -10.05
N PRO A 99 -15.18 -11.13 -8.89
CA PRO A 99 -15.56 -9.73 -8.72
C PRO A 99 -14.58 -8.83 -9.48
N LYS A 100 -15.08 -7.77 -10.10
CA LYS A 100 -14.28 -6.75 -10.78
C LYS A 100 -13.44 -5.94 -9.81
N ARG A 101 -13.93 -5.77 -8.57
CA ARG A 101 -13.26 -5.06 -7.48
C ARG A 101 -13.46 -5.77 -6.16
N VAL A 102 -12.37 -6.03 -5.45
CA VAL A 102 -12.36 -6.61 -4.10
C VAL A 102 -11.94 -5.55 -3.10
N GLY A 103 -12.81 -5.23 -2.14
CA GLY A 103 -12.53 -4.34 -1.03
C GLY A 103 -12.07 -5.11 0.20
N LEU A 104 -11.11 -4.57 0.95
CA LEU A 104 -10.61 -5.16 2.19
C LEU A 104 -10.54 -4.08 3.28
N TYR A 105 -11.29 -4.28 4.37
CA TYR A 105 -11.21 -3.50 5.59
C TYR A 105 -10.55 -4.30 6.71
N THR A 106 -9.40 -3.83 7.20
CA THR A 106 -8.55 -4.56 8.17
C THR A 106 -7.94 -3.65 9.23
N GLY A 107 -7.40 -4.24 10.31
CA GLY A 107 -6.60 -3.49 11.27
C GLY A 107 -5.74 -4.36 12.19
N PRO A 108 -4.72 -3.77 12.87
CA PRO A 108 -4.25 -2.40 12.68
C PRO A 108 -3.43 -2.22 11.40
N ASP A 109 -3.19 -0.96 11.01
CA ASP A 109 -2.23 -0.58 9.97
C ASP A 109 -0.78 -0.85 10.41
N LEU A 110 0.09 -1.10 9.42
CA LEU A 110 1.51 -1.37 9.58
C LEU A 110 2.39 -0.16 9.20
N GLN A 111 2.20 0.39 8.00
CA GLN A 111 2.97 1.52 7.49
C GLN A 111 2.12 2.79 7.35
N SER A 112 0.88 2.66 6.90
CA SER A 112 -0.05 3.76 6.63
C SER A 112 -1.47 3.43 7.05
N ILE A 113 -2.21 4.40 7.62
CA ILE A 113 -3.65 4.24 7.93
C ILE A 113 -4.48 3.77 6.73
N ARG A 114 -4.07 4.12 5.50
CA ARG A 114 -4.77 3.75 4.27
C ARG A 114 -4.78 2.23 4.06
N GLU A 115 -3.85 1.49 4.65
CA GLU A 115 -3.85 0.01 4.60
C GLU A 115 -5.08 -0.61 5.24
N ARG A 116 -5.81 0.13 6.06
CA ARG A 116 -7.08 -0.32 6.62
C ARG A 116 -8.20 -0.35 5.59
N ILE A 117 -8.06 0.33 4.46
CA ILE A 117 -9.07 0.40 3.39
C ILE A 117 -8.35 0.14 2.07
N GLN A 118 -8.46 -1.08 1.57
CA GLN A 118 -7.79 -1.49 0.33
C GLN A 118 -8.80 -1.85 -0.75
N ILE A 119 -8.44 -1.60 -2.00
CA ILE A 119 -9.16 -2.05 -3.20
C ILE A 119 -8.14 -2.73 -4.11
N ASP A 120 -8.44 -3.95 -4.55
CA ASP A 120 -7.62 -4.72 -5.50
C ASP A 120 -6.14 -4.83 -5.10
N ASN A 121 -5.93 -5.28 -3.86
CA ASN A 121 -4.63 -5.49 -3.22
C ASN A 121 -3.82 -4.23 -2.88
N GLN A 122 -4.37 -3.03 -3.08
CA GLN A 122 -3.68 -1.78 -2.79
C GLN A 122 -4.45 -0.93 -1.77
N PRO A 123 -3.76 -0.31 -0.78
CA PRO A 123 -4.34 0.79 -0.01
C PRO A 123 -4.94 1.84 -0.94
N ILE A 124 -6.09 2.41 -0.59
CA ILE A 124 -6.63 3.55 -1.35
C ILE A 124 -5.62 4.70 -1.38
N THR A 125 -5.67 5.52 -2.43
CA THR A 125 -4.78 6.69 -2.56
C THR A 125 -5.10 7.75 -1.51
N GLU A 126 -4.16 8.66 -1.25
CA GLU A 126 -4.41 9.82 -0.38
C GLU A 126 -5.55 10.69 -0.90
N ASP A 127 -5.67 10.83 -2.22
CA ASP A 127 -6.76 11.58 -2.85
C ASP A 127 -8.13 10.94 -2.58
N LEU A 128 -8.25 9.62 -2.75
CA LEU A 128 -9.49 8.89 -2.45
C LEU A 128 -9.81 8.95 -0.95
N PHE A 129 -8.81 8.71 -0.09
CA PHE A 129 -8.98 8.81 1.36
C PHE A 129 -9.47 10.21 1.74
N THR A 130 -8.81 11.26 1.25
CA THR A 130 -9.14 12.66 1.57
C THR A 130 -10.55 13.01 1.09
N ARG A 131 -10.87 12.68 -0.17
CA ARG A 131 -12.18 12.94 -0.76
C ARG A 131 -13.29 12.29 0.08
N TYR A 132 -13.21 10.98 0.28
CA TYR A 132 -14.25 10.24 1.00
C TYR A 132 -14.28 10.54 2.49
N PHE A 133 -13.13 10.85 3.11
CA PHE A 133 -13.10 11.33 4.48
C PHE A 133 -13.91 12.60 4.64
N PHE A 134 -13.73 13.60 3.77
CA PHE A 134 -14.49 14.85 3.87
C PHE A 134 -15.96 14.68 3.46
N GLU A 135 -16.29 13.80 2.50
CA GLU A 135 -17.69 13.43 2.21
C GLU A 135 -18.38 12.84 3.46
N VAL A 136 -17.68 12.00 4.22
CA VAL A 136 -18.19 11.42 5.47
C VAL A 136 -18.22 12.44 6.61
N TRP A 137 -17.14 13.20 6.78
CA TRP A 137 -16.98 14.18 7.84
C TRP A 137 -18.04 15.28 7.76
N ASP A 138 -18.24 15.87 6.58
CA ASP A 138 -19.16 16.99 6.41
C ASP A 138 -20.62 16.58 6.71
N ARG A 139 -20.99 15.34 6.37
CA ARG A 139 -22.34 14.83 6.62
C ARG A 139 -22.60 14.49 8.09
N LEU A 140 -21.60 13.98 8.80
CA LEU A 140 -21.78 13.47 10.16
C LEU A 140 -21.34 14.46 11.25
N LEU A 141 -20.49 15.44 10.91
CA LEU A 141 -19.80 16.32 11.85
C LEU A 141 -19.77 17.79 11.34
N PRO A 142 -20.92 18.41 11.03
CA PRO A 142 -20.96 19.79 10.54
C PRO A 142 -20.53 20.81 11.60
N SER A 143 -19.90 21.90 11.14
CA SER A 143 -19.27 22.93 11.99
C SER A 143 -20.26 23.92 12.64
N ASP A 144 -21.42 24.17 12.03
CA ASP A 144 -22.46 25.06 12.57
C ASP A 144 -23.43 24.26 13.44
N ARG A 145 -23.27 24.36 14.76
CA ARG A 145 -24.28 23.93 15.74
C ARG A 145 -24.71 25.13 16.59
N SER A 146 -25.38 26.09 15.95
CA SER A 146 -26.22 27.07 16.65
C SER A 146 -27.66 26.59 16.84
N ASP A 147 -28.07 25.50 16.19
CA ASP A 147 -29.40 24.93 16.37
C ASP A 147 -29.42 23.93 17.54
N THR A 148 -29.92 24.42 18.66
CA THR A 148 -30.20 23.72 19.92
C THR A 148 -31.28 22.62 19.82
N ASN A 149 -31.76 22.28 18.62
CA ASN A 149 -32.75 21.23 18.39
C ASN A 149 -32.16 19.84 18.05
N ASN A 150 -30.83 19.71 17.95
CA ASN A 150 -30.14 18.46 17.62
C ASN A 150 -29.34 17.88 18.81
N GLU A 151 -29.92 17.87 20.01
CA GLU A 151 -29.30 17.31 21.22
C GLU A 151 -29.11 15.78 21.23
N GLY A 152 -29.53 15.04 20.19
CA GLY A 152 -29.63 13.57 20.25
C GLY A 152 -28.56 12.72 19.56
N LEU A 153 -27.90 13.21 18.50
CA LEU A 153 -27.05 12.33 17.67
C LEU A 153 -25.61 12.27 18.19
N ARG A 154 -25.31 11.15 18.86
CA ARG A 154 -23.94 10.74 19.23
C ARG A 154 -23.07 10.76 17.96
N GLN A 155 -21.84 11.24 18.08
CA GLN A 155 -20.90 11.30 16.96
C GLN A 155 -20.01 10.05 16.89
N PRO A 156 -19.62 9.58 15.69
CA PRO A 156 -18.75 8.42 15.56
C PRO A 156 -17.39 8.68 16.20
N ARG A 157 -16.83 7.65 16.82
CA ARG A 157 -15.46 7.64 17.37
C ARG A 157 -14.47 7.09 16.34
N TYR A 158 -13.18 7.22 16.60
CA TYR A 158 -12.09 6.87 15.68
C TYR A 158 -12.33 5.62 14.81
N LEU A 159 -12.51 4.44 15.42
CA LEU A 159 -12.71 3.19 14.67
C LEU A 159 -14.10 3.07 14.02
N GLN A 160 -15.14 3.70 14.60
CA GLN A 160 -16.47 3.77 13.96
C GLN A 160 -16.40 4.62 12.69
N LEU A 161 -15.72 5.77 12.75
CA LEU A 161 -15.52 6.67 11.62
C LEU A 161 -14.71 6.02 10.50
N LEU A 162 -13.68 5.23 10.83
CA LEU A 162 -12.94 4.43 9.84
C LEU A 162 -13.79 3.35 9.18
N ALA A 163 -14.62 2.65 9.96
CA ALA A 163 -15.54 1.66 9.38
C ALA A 163 -16.57 2.33 8.45
N LEU A 164 -17.15 3.47 8.86
CA LEU A 164 -18.04 4.27 8.01
C LEU A 164 -17.36 4.75 6.73
N LEU A 165 -16.11 5.22 6.84
CA LEU A 165 -15.28 5.61 5.70
C LEU A 165 -15.06 4.42 4.75
N ALA A 166 -14.81 3.23 5.27
CA ALA A 166 -14.63 2.02 4.47
C ALA A 166 -15.93 1.64 3.73
N PHE A 167 -17.08 1.59 4.40
CA PHE A 167 -18.38 1.37 3.76
C PHE A 167 -18.63 2.40 2.66
N HIS A 168 -18.48 3.68 2.98
CA HIS A 168 -18.69 4.76 2.02
C HIS A 168 -17.76 4.64 0.81
N THR A 169 -16.47 4.35 1.04
CA THR A 169 -15.48 4.15 -0.02
C THR A 169 -15.86 2.98 -0.92
N PHE A 170 -16.19 1.82 -0.34
CA PHE A 170 -16.52 0.61 -1.12
C PHE A 170 -17.80 0.76 -1.94
N ILE A 171 -18.81 1.46 -1.41
CA ILE A 171 -20.03 1.78 -2.17
C ILE A 171 -19.72 2.71 -3.34
N ARG A 172 -18.97 3.79 -3.10
CA ARG A 172 -18.63 4.79 -4.14
C ARG A 172 -17.74 4.20 -5.22
N GLU A 173 -16.83 3.30 -4.85
CA GLU A 173 -15.94 2.57 -5.75
C GLU A 173 -16.56 1.28 -6.31
N ARG A 174 -17.86 1.02 -6.07
CA ARG A 174 -18.60 -0.12 -6.62
C ARG A 174 -17.89 -1.47 -6.41
N VAL A 175 -17.38 -1.67 -5.20
CA VAL A 175 -16.79 -2.95 -4.78
C VAL A 175 -17.86 -4.04 -4.88
N GLN A 176 -17.50 -5.20 -5.44
CA GLN A 176 -18.41 -6.31 -5.65
C GLN A 176 -18.21 -7.47 -4.66
N ALA A 177 -17.09 -7.46 -3.93
CA ALA A 177 -16.82 -8.34 -2.81
C ALA A 177 -16.06 -7.55 -1.74
N ALA A 178 -16.71 -7.21 -0.63
CA ALA A 178 -16.07 -6.50 0.48
C ALA A 178 -15.78 -7.44 1.64
N ILE A 179 -14.52 -7.47 2.09
CA ILE A 179 -14.08 -8.29 3.23
C ILE A 179 -13.88 -7.37 4.42
N PHE A 180 -14.62 -7.60 5.51
CA PHE A 180 -14.53 -6.83 6.74
C PHE A 180 -13.95 -7.67 7.88
N GLU A 181 -12.85 -7.20 8.45
CA GLU A 181 -12.31 -7.68 9.72
C GLU A 181 -12.97 -6.93 10.90
N THR A 182 -13.43 -7.66 11.92
CA THR A 182 -13.87 -7.06 13.20
C THR A 182 -12.68 -6.46 13.96
N HIS A 183 -12.91 -5.42 14.77
CA HIS A 183 -11.83 -4.79 15.54
C HIS A 183 -11.36 -5.65 16.72
N HIS A 184 -12.19 -5.79 17.75
CA HIS A 184 -11.84 -6.52 18.98
C HIS A 184 -12.84 -7.64 19.30
N GLY A 185 -14.15 -7.37 19.15
CA GLY A 185 -15.23 -8.30 19.48
C GLY A 185 -15.91 -8.92 18.27
N GLY A 186 -17.24 -9.01 18.32
CA GLY A 186 -18.11 -9.43 17.22
C GLY A 186 -19.53 -8.89 17.41
N GLU A 187 -20.27 -9.40 18.40
CA GLU A 187 -21.67 -9.05 18.69
C GLU A 187 -21.93 -7.54 18.73
N TYR A 188 -21.09 -6.79 19.44
CA TYR A 188 -21.25 -5.34 19.58
C TYR A 188 -20.19 -4.53 18.83
N ASP A 189 -19.42 -5.16 17.94
CA ASP A 189 -18.43 -4.46 17.12
C ASP A 189 -19.12 -3.55 16.10
N ALA A 190 -18.55 -2.37 15.83
CA ALA A 190 -19.08 -1.43 14.85
C ALA A 190 -19.31 -2.04 13.46
N THR A 191 -18.48 -3.00 13.05
CA THR A 191 -18.64 -3.70 11.77
C THR A 191 -19.88 -4.61 11.76
N ASN A 192 -20.41 -5.03 12.91
CA ASN A 192 -21.59 -5.90 12.99
C ASN A 192 -22.92 -5.21 12.60
N VAL A 193 -22.84 -3.98 12.08
CA VAL A 193 -23.93 -3.29 11.36
C VAL A 193 -24.30 -4.02 10.07
N ILE A 194 -23.37 -4.83 9.55
CA ILE A 194 -23.60 -5.74 8.43
C ILE A 194 -24.73 -6.71 8.81
N SER A 195 -25.90 -6.55 8.19
CA SER A 195 -27.08 -7.36 8.50
C SER A 195 -27.15 -8.64 7.66
N GLN A 196 -26.71 -8.62 6.41
CA GLN A 196 -26.74 -9.75 5.48
C GLN A 196 -25.37 -9.99 4.79
N PRO A 197 -24.36 -10.49 5.51
CA PRO A 197 -23.14 -10.96 4.88
C PRO A 197 -23.41 -12.21 4.03
N VAL A 198 -22.59 -12.44 3.02
CA VAL A 198 -22.61 -13.68 2.21
C VAL A 198 -22.10 -14.86 3.01
N VAL A 199 -21.12 -14.62 3.88
CA VAL A 199 -20.47 -15.62 4.72
C VAL A 199 -19.84 -14.95 5.93
N THR A 200 -19.87 -15.65 7.07
CA THR A 200 -19.21 -15.23 8.31
C THR A 200 -18.12 -16.23 8.69
N ALA A 201 -17.03 -15.75 9.30
CA ALA A 201 -15.95 -16.64 9.69
C ALA A 201 -15.28 -16.26 11.01
N ILE A 202 -14.91 -17.26 11.80
CA ILE A 202 -14.20 -17.11 13.08
C ILE A 202 -12.83 -17.80 12.98
N THR A 203 -11.78 -16.99 12.95
CA THR A 203 -10.38 -17.46 13.04
C THR A 203 -10.05 -17.94 14.45
N SER A 204 -8.84 -18.48 14.68
CA SER A 204 -8.44 -19.05 15.96
C SER A 204 -8.71 -18.10 17.15
N LEU A 205 -9.33 -18.67 18.19
CA LEU A 205 -9.63 -17.98 19.44
C LEU A 205 -8.49 -18.14 20.44
N GLY A 206 -8.44 -17.21 21.38
CA GLY A 206 -7.45 -17.17 22.44
C GLY A 206 -7.71 -15.95 23.31
N MET A 207 -7.11 -15.94 24.50
CA MET A 207 -7.26 -14.86 25.47
C MET A 207 -6.67 -13.55 24.91
N ASP A 208 -7.53 -12.56 24.71
CA ASP A 208 -7.16 -11.20 24.28
C ASP A 208 -8.30 -10.25 24.66
N HIS A 209 -7.98 -8.99 24.97
CA HIS A 209 -8.96 -7.97 25.37
C HIS A 209 -9.94 -8.41 26.50
N VAL A 210 -9.44 -9.16 27.48
CA VAL A 210 -10.21 -9.73 28.61
C VAL A 210 -11.06 -8.67 29.33
N MET A 211 -10.51 -7.48 29.54
CA MET A 211 -11.22 -6.35 30.17
C MET A 211 -12.45 -5.85 29.38
N GLN A 212 -12.60 -6.24 28.12
CA GLN A 212 -13.70 -5.82 27.24
C GLN A 212 -14.62 -7.00 26.92
N LEU A 213 -14.03 -8.15 26.57
CA LEU A 213 -14.75 -9.31 26.04
C LEU A 213 -15.15 -10.32 27.13
N GLY A 214 -14.67 -10.16 28.35
CA GLY A 214 -14.96 -11.07 29.45
C GLY A 214 -13.74 -11.90 29.89
N PRO A 215 -13.80 -12.46 31.12
CA PRO A 215 -12.70 -13.18 31.75
C PRO A 215 -12.34 -14.53 31.12
N THR A 216 -13.23 -15.15 30.35
CA THR A 216 -13.06 -16.53 29.85
C THR A 216 -12.95 -16.60 28.32
N ILE A 217 -12.42 -17.71 27.82
CA ILE A 217 -12.36 -17.97 26.37
C ILE A 217 -13.76 -18.20 25.79
N GLU A 218 -14.70 -18.70 26.60
CA GLU A 218 -16.12 -18.84 26.30
C GLU A 218 -16.80 -17.48 26.09
N ASP A 219 -16.51 -16.47 26.92
CA ASP A 219 -17.02 -15.11 26.73
C ASP A 219 -16.52 -14.51 25.40
N ILE A 220 -15.24 -14.74 25.11
CA ILE A 220 -14.60 -14.33 23.85
C ILE A 220 -15.27 -15.04 22.66
N ALA A 221 -15.55 -16.33 22.77
CA ALA A 221 -16.25 -17.12 21.75
C ALA A 221 -17.68 -16.61 21.53
N TRP A 222 -18.40 -16.30 22.61
CA TRP A 222 -19.76 -15.74 22.56
C TRP A 222 -19.79 -14.40 21.82
N HIS A 223 -18.86 -13.50 22.15
CA HIS A 223 -18.74 -12.23 21.46
C HIS A 223 -18.43 -12.40 19.97
N LYS A 224 -17.43 -13.21 19.62
CA LYS A 224 -16.94 -13.31 18.25
C LYS A 224 -17.95 -14.02 17.35
N SER A 225 -18.59 -15.09 17.82
CA SER A 225 -19.72 -15.73 17.14
C SER A 225 -20.96 -14.84 17.01
N GLY A 226 -20.99 -13.68 17.68
CA GLY A 226 -22.03 -12.68 17.50
C GLY A 226 -22.13 -12.09 16.09
N ILE A 227 -21.12 -12.29 15.23
CA ILE A 227 -21.24 -11.92 13.81
C ILE A 227 -22.08 -12.88 12.99
N PHE A 228 -22.43 -14.08 13.50
CA PHE A 228 -23.30 -15.02 12.80
C PHE A 228 -24.67 -14.36 12.53
N LYS A 229 -25.29 -14.72 11.40
CA LYS A 229 -26.57 -14.14 10.95
C LYS A 229 -27.51 -15.25 10.44
N PRO A 230 -28.84 -15.08 10.58
CA PRO A 230 -29.82 -16.06 10.12
C PRO A 230 -29.68 -16.48 8.67
N GLY A 231 -29.60 -17.80 8.46
CA GLY A 231 -29.46 -18.43 7.14
C GLY A 231 -28.11 -18.22 6.46
N VAL A 232 -27.17 -17.49 7.08
CA VAL A 232 -25.85 -17.21 6.50
C VAL A 232 -24.85 -18.30 6.91
N PRO A 233 -24.12 -18.93 5.97
CA PRO A 233 -23.06 -19.87 6.30
C PRO A 233 -22.00 -19.28 7.22
N ALA A 234 -21.63 -20.05 8.24
CA ALA A 234 -20.62 -19.71 9.22
C ALA A 234 -19.47 -20.74 9.19
N PHE A 235 -18.24 -20.26 9.11
CA PHE A 235 -17.05 -21.11 9.17
C PHE A 235 -16.19 -20.78 10.38
N SER A 236 -15.47 -21.76 10.91
CA SER A 236 -14.44 -21.51 11.93
C SER A 236 -13.23 -22.39 11.77
N ALA A 237 -12.06 -21.88 12.16
CA ALA A 237 -10.91 -22.74 12.46
C ALA A 237 -11.25 -23.68 13.66
N PRO A 238 -10.57 -24.81 13.83
CA PRO A 238 -10.78 -25.68 14.98
C PRO A 238 -10.49 -24.93 16.28
N GLN A 239 -11.27 -25.23 17.32
CA GLN A 239 -11.15 -24.62 18.66
C GLN A 239 -11.22 -25.71 19.73
N ASP A 240 -10.88 -25.35 20.96
CA ASP A 240 -11.05 -26.22 22.12
C ASP A 240 -12.55 -26.49 22.41
N PRO A 241 -12.88 -27.59 23.11
CA PRO A 241 -14.27 -28.02 23.32
C PRO A 241 -15.20 -26.94 23.92
N GLY A 242 -14.71 -26.11 24.85
CA GLY A 242 -15.49 -25.04 25.49
C GLY A 242 -15.98 -23.99 24.48
N PRO A 243 -15.07 -23.28 23.79
CA PRO A 243 -15.43 -22.36 22.70
C PRO A 243 -16.28 -22.99 21.60
N VAL A 244 -16.01 -24.26 21.22
CA VAL A 244 -16.81 -24.98 20.22
C VAL A 244 -18.28 -25.05 20.64
N GLU A 245 -18.56 -25.41 21.89
CA GLU A 245 -19.92 -25.54 22.41
C GLU A 245 -20.66 -24.18 22.40
N VAL A 246 -19.99 -23.12 22.85
CA VAL A 246 -20.55 -21.76 22.79
C VAL A 246 -20.88 -21.38 21.35
N MET A 247 -19.97 -21.64 20.41
CA MET A 247 -20.17 -21.28 19.01
C MET A 247 -21.32 -22.08 18.36
N ARG A 248 -21.50 -23.36 18.70
CA ARG A 248 -22.63 -24.17 18.23
C ARG A 248 -23.96 -23.63 18.73
N ARG A 249 -24.06 -23.35 20.04
CA ARG A 249 -25.27 -22.73 20.61
C ARG A 249 -25.60 -21.40 19.94
N ARG A 250 -24.58 -20.57 19.70
CA ARG A 250 -24.74 -19.27 19.02
C ARG A 250 -25.17 -19.42 17.56
N ALA A 251 -24.68 -20.44 16.86
CA ALA A 251 -25.10 -20.77 15.52
C ALA A 251 -26.56 -21.26 15.50
N GLU A 252 -26.96 -22.10 16.46
CA GLU A 252 -28.36 -22.55 16.64
C GLU A 252 -29.31 -21.39 16.96
N GLU A 253 -28.97 -20.55 17.96
CA GLU A 253 -29.72 -19.34 18.33
C GLU A 253 -29.98 -18.43 17.13
N LYS A 254 -28.99 -18.32 16.24
CA LYS A 254 -29.06 -17.46 15.06
C LYS A 254 -29.47 -18.21 13.81
N ASN A 255 -29.81 -19.50 13.86
CA ASN A 255 -30.11 -20.34 12.70
C ASN A 255 -29.07 -20.21 11.56
N ALA A 256 -27.78 -20.28 11.92
CA ALA A 256 -26.64 -20.17 11.02
C ALA A 256 -25.96 -21.54 10.82
N PRO A 257 -25.79 -22.04 9.58
CA PRO A 257 -25.08 -23.30 9.34
C PRO A 257 -23.58 -23.15 9.68
N LEU A 258 -23.13 -23.77 10.78
CA LEU A 258 -21.74 -23.69 11.24
C LEU A 258 -20.92 -24.93 10.82
N LYS A 259 -19.77 -24.70 10.17
CA LYS A 259 -18.76 -25.73 9.86
C LYS A 259 -17.40 -25.35 10.43
N PHE A 260 -16.77 -26.28 11.15
CA PHE A 260 -15.36 -26.18 11.54
C PHE A 260 -14.48 -26.72 10.41
N VAL A 261 -13.52 -25.93 9.95
CA VAL A 261 -12.67 -26.20 8.78
C VAL A 261 -11.32 -26.70 9.27
N SER A 262 -10.95 -27.94 8.93
CA SER A 262 -9.61 -28.48 9.19
C SER A 262 -8.58 -27.96 8.19
N ILE A 263 -7.30 -28.25 8.45
CA ILE A 263 -6.24 -28.00 7.46
C ILE A 263 -6.57 -28.77 6.18
N ASN A 264 -6.49 -28.09 5.04
CA ASN A 264 -6.61 -28.71 3.73
C ASN A 264 -5.22 -29.20 3.29
N GLU A 265 -5.02 -30.52 3.30
CA GLU A 265 -3.75 -31.17 2.93
C GLU A 265 -3.40 -31.02 1.43
N ASN A 266 -4.37 -30.65 0.58
CA ASN A 266 -4.14 -30.41 -0.84
C ASN A 266 -3.57 -29.01 -1.12
N LEU A 267 -3.48 -28.13 -0.11
CA LEU A 267 -2.77 -26.87 -0.24
C LEU A 267 -1.26 -27.17 -0.39
N LEU A 268 -0.76 -26.99 -1.61
CA LEU A 268 0.65 -27.24 -1.95
C LEU A 268 1.58 -26.62 -0.92
N GLU A 269 2.58 -27.40 -0.50
CA GLU A 269 3.64 -26.92 0.38
C GLU A 269 4.47 -25.85 -0.32
N ASN A 270 4.05 -24.60 -0.22
CA ASN A 270 4.89 -23.48 -0.60
C ASN A 270 5.91 -23.25 0.52
N LYS A 271 7.22 -23.36 0.21
CA LYS A 271 8.34 -23.11 1.14
C LYS A 271 8.37 -21.67 1.73
N LYS A 272 7.42 -20.81 1.38
CA LYS A 272 7.24 -19.46 1.91
C LYS A 272 6.23 -19.43 3.06
N VAL A 273 5.05 -18.86 2.84
CA VAL A 273 4.09 -18.54 3.91
C VAL A 273 3.35 -19.77 4.45
N LEU A 274 3.07 -20.78 3.61
CA LEU A 274 2.32 -21.98 4.01
C LEU A 274 3.19 -23.05 4.68
N ALA A 275 4.51 -22.85 4.77
CA ALA A 275 5.35 -23.68 5.65
C ALA A 275 4.98 -23.48 7.13
N VAL A 276 4.34 -22.36 7.47
CA VAL A 276 3.91 -22.05 8.83
C VAL A 276 2.53 -22.68 9.10
N PRO A 277 2.39 -23.58 10.09
CA PRO A 277 1.12 -24.28 10.35
C PRO A 277 -0.08 -23.34 10.59
N VAL A 278 0.14 -22.26 11.34
CA VAL A 278 -0.93 -21.27 11.59
C VAL A 278 -1.38 -20.54 10.32
N GLN A 279 -0.51 -20.39 9.31
CA GLN A 279 -0.90 -19.83 8.03
C GLN A 279 -1.62 -20.85 7.15
N ARG A 280 -1.30 -22.16 7.25
CA ARG A 280 -2.07 -23.20 6.56
C ARG A 280 -3.53 -23.23 7.00
N ILE A 281 -3.79 -23.14 8.30
CA ILE A 281 -5.17 -23.11 8.79
C ILE A 281 -5.91 -21.83 8.37
N ASN A 282 -5.25 -20.66 8.42
CA ASN A 282 -5.83 -19.40 7.92
C ASN A 282 -6.15 -19.48 6.42
N CYS A 283 -5.25 -20.08 5.63
CA CYS A 283 -5.44 -20.29 4.20
C CYS A 283 -6.58 -21.29 3.91
N SER A 284 -6.67 -22.38 4.67
CA SER A 284 -7.74 -23.38 4.54
C SER A 284 -9.11 -22.78 4.84
N LEU A 285 -9.21 -21.99 5.92
CA LEU A 285 -10.42 -21.26 6.25
C LEU A 285 -10.77 -20.22 5.18
N ALA A 286 -9.79 -19.46 4.69
CA ALA A 286 -9.97 -18.48 3.61
C ALA A 286 -10.44 -19.12 2.30
N LEU A 287 -9.94 -20.31 1.98
CA LEU A 287 -10.34 -21.07 0.80
C LEU A 287 -11.82 -21.46 0.88
N GLU A 288 -12.27 -22.01 2.01
CA GLU A 288 -13.69 -22.36 2.20
C GLU A 288 -14.59 -21.11 2.15
N ILE A 289 -14.15 -19.99 2.74
CA ILE A 289 -14.87 -18.70 2.66
C ILE A 289 -15.02 -18.26 1.21
N ALA A 290 -13.92 -18.26 0.43
CA ALA A 290 -13.93 -17.80 -0.95
C ALA A 290 -14.77 -18.73 -1.84
N GLN A 291 -14.68 -20.05 -1.65
CA GLN A 291 -15.53 -21.02 -2.34
C GLN A 291 -17.01 -20.81 -2.01
N CYS A 292 -17.36 -20.59 -0.74
CA CYS A 292 -18.74 -20.30 -0.34
C CYS A 292 -19.26 -19.01 -0.98
N PHE A 293 -18.44 -17.95 -0.98
CA PHE A 293 -18.77 -16.69 -1.64
C PHE A 293 -19.05 -16.88 -3.14
N LEU A 294 -18.17 -17.59 -3.85
CA LEU A 294 -18.33 -17.83 -5.28
C LEU A 294 -19.52 -18.73 -5.59
N ARG A 295 -19.80 -19.76 -4.78
CA ARG A 295 -21.04 -20.56 -4.93
C ARG A 295 -22.30 -19.69 -4.85
N ALA A 296 -22.31 -18.70 -3.97
CA ALA A 296 -23.45 -17.81 -3.79
C ALA A 296 -23.56 -16.72 -4.87
N LYS A 297 -22.44 -16.16 -5.34
CA LYS A 297 -22.43 -14.96 -6.20
C LYS A 297 -22.00 -15.20 -7.65
N ALA A 298 -21.32 -16.31 -7.92
CA ALA A 298 -20.80 -16.68 -9.22
C ALA A 298 -20.85 -18.21 -9.46
N PRO A 299 -22.03 -18.86 -9.31
CA PRO A 299 -22.15 -20.33 -9.29
C PRO A 299 -21.70 -21.03 -10.58
N LYS A 300 -21.52 -20.29 -11.68
CA LYS A 300 -21.04 -20.80 -12.96
C LYS A 300 -19.52 -21.07 -12.97
N TYR A 301 -18.79 -20.54 -12.00
CA TYR A 301 -17.34 -20.63 -11.94
C TYR A 301 -16.91 -21.42 -10.71
N VAL A 302 -16.10 -22.44 -10.94
CA VAL A 302 -15.55 -23.28 -9.88
C VAL A 302 -14.14 -22.78 -9.53
N MET A 303 -13.81 -22.79 -8.24
CA MET A 303 -12.45 -22.56 -7.78
C MET A 303 -11.63 -23.84 -7.96
N ASP A 304 -10.99 -23.97 -9.12
CA ASP A 304 -10.06 -25.06 -9.44
C ASP A 304 -8.69 -24.92 -8.77
N ASP A 305 -7.90 -25.99 -8.81
CA ASP A 305 -6.58 -26.06 -8.17
C ASP A 305 -5.60 -25.01 -8.70
N ASP A 306 -5.74 -24.58 -9.94
CA ASP A 306 -4.87 -23.56 -10.53
C ASP A 306 -5.16 -22.18 -9.98
N LEU A 307 -6.43 -21.83 -9.77
CA LEU A 307 -6.81 -20.60 -9.09
C LEU A 307 -6.37 -20.61 -7.63
N VAL A 308 -6.51 -21.75 -6.95
CA VAL A 308 -6.01 -21.89 -5.57
C VAL A 308 -4.49 -21.68 -5.53
N ARG A 309 -3.75 -22.30 -6.45
CA ARG A 309 -2.30 -22.13 -6.58
C ARG A 309 -1.92 -20.67 -6.83
N GLU A 310 -2.60 -20.01 -7.77
CA GLU A 310 -2.38 -18.59 -8.10
C GLU A 310 -2.69 -17.69 -6.90
N GLY A 311 -3.82 -17.88 -6.22
CA GLY A 311 -4.20 -17.12 -5.02
C GLY A 311 -3.21 -17.30 -3.87
N VAL A 312 -2.66 -18.49 -3.68
CA VAL A 312 -1.59 -18.73 -2.69
C VAL A 312 -0.28 -18.07 -3.12
N GLN A 313 0.08 -18.11 -4.40
CA GLN A 313 1.32 -17.50 -4.91
C GLN A 313 1.28 -15.97 -4.86
N ASN A 314 0.13 -15.38 -5.16
CA ASN A 314 -0.11 -13.93 -5.16
C ASN A 314 -0.42 -13.38 -3.75
N PHE A 315 -0.53 -14.24 -2.75
CA PHE A 315 -0.75 -13.82 -1.38
C PHE A 315 0.41 -12.92 -0.91
N SER A 316 0.04 -11.75 -0.39
CA SER A 316 0.95 -10.83 0.26
C SER A 316 0.26 -10.19 1.46
N TRP A 317 0.93 -10.26 2.60
CA TRP A 317 0.51 -9.61 3.83
C TRP A 317 1.76 -9.12 4.58
N PRO A 318 2.16 -7.84 4.38
CA PRO A 318 3.40 -7.31 4.92
C PRO A 318 3.52 -7.48 6.44
N GLY A 319 4.73 -7.75 6.91
CA GLY A 319 5.05 -7.90 8.33
C GLY A 319 4.51 -9.17 9.01
N ARG A 320 4.08 -10.19 8.24
CA ARG A 320 3.74 -11.53 8.74
C ARG A 320 4.55 -12.61 8.04
N PHE A 321 5.43 -13.29 8.78
CA PHE A 321 6.34 -14.31 8.27
C PHE A 321 7.01 -13.88 6.95
N GLU A 322 7.41 -12.61 6.86
CA GLU A 322 7.89 -11.99 5.64
C GLU A 322 9.41 -12.09 5.55
N ILE A 323 9.91 -12.57 4.41
CA ILE A 323 11.35 -12.66 4.14
C ILE A 323 11.72 -11.65 3.06
N ILE A 324 12.69 -10.78 3.35
CA ILE A 324 13.29 -9.85 2.37
C ILE A 324 14.77 -10.20 2.18
N GLN A 325 15.16 -10.49 0.94
CA GLN A 325 16.54 -10.67 0.54
C GLN A 325 17.15 -9.32 0.16
N ASP A 326 18.21 -8.89 0.86
CA ASP A 326 18.96 -7.64 0.62
C ASP A 326 20.46 -7.98 0.51
N GLY A 327 20.91 -8.28 -0.71
CA GLY A 327 22.28 -8.74 -0.94
C GLY A 327 22.60 -10.02 -0.16
N ALA A 328 23.64 -10.00 0.68
CA ALA A 328 24.03 -11.12 1.54
C ALA A 328 23.17 -11.25 2.83
N ILE A 329 22.24 -10.31 3.06
CA ILE A 329 21.39 -10.22 4.24
C ILE A 329 20.02 -10.82 3.94
N ARG A 330 19.51 -11.62 4.88
CA ARG A 330 18.12 -12.09 4.90
C ARG A 330 17.40 -11.49 6.10
N TRP A 331 16.40 -10.66 5.83
CA TRP A 331 15.54 -10.06 6.84
C TRP A 331 14.28 -10.90 7.01
N PHE A 332 13.97 -11.25 8.26
CA PHE A 332 12.79 -12.01 8.67
C PHE A 332 11.93 -11.08 9.53
N LEU A 333 10.74 -10.74 9.05
CA LEU A 333 9.89 -9.73 9.66
C LEU A 333 8.57 -10.36 10.10
N ASP A 334 8.30 -10.32 11.40
CA ASP A 334 7.01 -10.72 11.95
C ASP A 334 6.60 -9.85 13.14
N GLY A 335 5.40 -9.26 13.06
CA GLY A 335 4.85 -8.44 14.13
C GLY A 335 4.31 -9.23 15.34
N ALA A 336 4.86 -10.39 15.68
CA ALA A 336 4.55 -11.16 16.88
C ALA A 336 4.77 -10.31 18.13
N HIS A 337 3.83 -10.37 19.07
CA HIS A 337 3.78 -9.45 20.21
C HIS A 337 3.03 -10.07 21.42
N ASN A 338 2.94 -11.39 21.46
CA ASN A 338 2.44 -12.20 22.57
C ASN A 338 3.20 -13.53 22.59
N PRO A 339 3.24 -14.26 23.73
CA PRO A 339 4.06 -15.47 23.88
C PRO A 339 3.83 -16.50 22.77
N LEU A 340 2.57 -16.87 22.52
CA LEU A 340 2.21 -17.87 21.50
C LEU A 340 2.69 -17.47 20.10
N SER A 341 2.54 -16.20 19.72
CA SER A 341 3.02 -15.73 18.41
C SER A 341 4.54 -15.67 18.30
N LEU A 342 5.24 -15.37 19.40
CA LEU A 342 6.71 -15.31 19.42
C LEU A 342 7.32 -16.70 19.25
N ILE A 343 6.74 -17.72 19.90
CA ILE A 343 7.15 -19.12 19.70
C ILE A 343 7.06 -19.51 18.21
N GLN A 344 5.95 -19.16 17.55
CA GLN A 344 5.77 -19.46 16.13
C GLN A 344 6.73 -18.68 15.24
N ALA A 345 7.02 -17.41 15.54
CA ALA A 345 8.00 -16.61 14.81
C ALA A 345 9.42 -17.16 14.99
N SER A 346 9.79 -17.58 16.20
CA SER A 346 11.08 -18.20 16.52
C SER A 346 11.28 -19.51 15.76
N LYS A 347 10.28 -20.40 15.78
CA LYS A 347 10.32 -21.66 15.02
C LYS A 347 10.44 -21.42 13.52
N TRP A 348 9.63 -20.51 12.97
CA TRP A 348 9.71 -20.13 11.57
C TRP A 348 11.11 -19.58 11.19
N PHE A 349 11.69 -18.73 12.04
CA PHE A 349 13.05 -18.23 11.85
C PHE A 349 14.08 -19.37 11.90
N ALA A 350 13.96 -20.29 12.85
CA ALA A 350 14.81 -21.47 12.95
C ALA A 350 14.78 -22.33 11.68
N ASP A 351 13.58 -22.72 11.25
CA ASP A 351 13.36 -23.60 10.10
C ASP A 351 13.97 -23.00 8.82
N ASN A 352 13.88 -21.67 8.65
CA ASN A 352 14.42 -20.97 7.48
C ASN A 352 15.91 -20.60 7.59
N THR A 353 16.53 -20.85 8.74
CA THR A 353 17.95 -20.58 8.99
C THR A 353 18.77 -21.83 9.30
N ALA A 354 18.14 -23.01 9.34
CA ALA A 354 18.77 -24.30 9.60
C ALA A 354 19.61 -24.83 8.42
N SER A 355 19.31 -24.44 7.18
CA SER A 355 19.98 -24.98 5.97
C SER A 355 21.12 -24.08 5.46
N GLY A 356 22.32 -24.65 5.30
CA GLY A 356 23.48 -24.03 4.64
C GLY A 356 24.64 -23.70 5.59
N THR A 357 25.59 -22.88 5.14
CA THR A 357 26.67 -22.33 5.97
C THR A 357 26.09 -21.45 7.07
N LYS A 358 26.53 -21.68 8.31
CA LYS A 358 26.09 -20.91 9.49
C LYS A 358 26.46 -19.44 9.31
N LYS A 359 25.44 -18.59 9.10
CA LYS A 359 25.60 -17.12 9.01
C LYS A 359 25.37 -16.48 10.37
N CYS A 360 25.91 -15.26 10.55
CA CYS A 360 25.63 -14.46 11.73
C CYS A 360 24.11 -14.23 11.88
N ARG A 361 23.55 -14.54 13.06
CA ARG A 361 22.14 -14.33 13.39
C ARG A 361 21.99 -13.10 14.27
N ILE A 362 21.09 -12.20 13.89
CA ILE A 362 20.80 -10.97 14.62
C ILE A 362 19.33 -10.95 15.00
N LEU A 363 19.04 -10.65 16.26
CA LEU A 363 17.68 -10.33 16.72
C LEU A 363 17.54 -8.81 16.86
N ILE A 364 16.48 -8.25 16.31
CA ILE A 364 16.04 -6.87 16.54
C ILE A 364 14.68 -6.92 17.23
N PHE A 365 14.60 -6.39 18.45
CA PHE A 365 13.40 -6.46 19.27
C PHE A 365 13.01 -5.11 19.88
N SER A 366 11.71 -4.85 19.87
CA SER A 366 11.10 -3.79 20.66
C SER A 366 9.65 -4.15 20.94
N HIS A 367 9.24 -4.01 22.18
CA HIS A 367 7.85 -4.10 22.60
C HIS A 367 7.52 -2.95 23.53
N TYR A 368 6.30 -2.44 23.37
CA TYR A 368 5.83 -1.29 24.11
C TYR A 368 4.31 -1.43 24.23
N SER A 369 3.82 -1.65 25.45
CA SER A 369 2.40 -1.81 25.75
C SER A 369 2.14 -1.51 27.23
N GLU A 370 1.00 -0.87 27.53
CA GLU A 370 0.48 -0.74 28.91
C GLU A 370 -0.31 -1.99 29.33
N GLU A 371 -0.73 -2.82 28.37
CA GLU A 371 -1.60 -3.98 28.60
C GLU A 371 -0.83 -5.30 28.66
N ARG A 372 0.42 -5.32 28.15
CA ARG A 372 1.22 -6.54 28.00
C ARG A 372 2.61 -6.35 28.58
N ASP A 373 3.04 -7.33 29.36
CA ASP A 373 4.36 -7.31 29.99
C ASP A 373 5.47 -7.67 28.98
N GLY A 374 6.26 -6.68 28.59
CA GLY A 374 7.39 -6.87 27.70
C GLY A 374 8.53 -7.70 28.29
N VAL A 375 8.66 -7.78 29.63
CA VAL A 375 9.67 -8.63 30.29
C VAL A 375 9.37 -10.09 29.97
N THR A 376 8.15 -10.55 30.26
CA THR A 376 7.69 -11.89 29.90
C THR A 376 7.93 -12.20 28.42
N LEU A 377 7.63 -11.27 27.50
CA LEU A 377 7.85 -11.50 26.07
C LEU A 377 9.31 -11.74 25.69
N VAL A 378 10.24 -11.02 26.32
CA VAL A 378 11.68 -11.22 26.08
C VAL A 378 12.13 -12.58 26.60
N GLU A 379 11.66 -13.01 27.77
CA GLU A 379 11.98 -14.33 28.32
C GLU A 379 11.48 -15.46 27.43
N GLU A 380 10.23 -15.37 27.00
CA GLU A 380 9.61 -16.34 26.09
C GLU A 380 10.34 -16.39 24.73
N LEU A 381 10.69 -15.22 24.18
CA LEU A 381 11.43 -15.13 22.93
C LEU A 381 12.83 -15.75 23.03
N ALA A 382 13.57 -15.42 24.09
CA ALA A 382 14.90 -15.99 24.33
C ALA A 382 14.82 -17.51 24.48
N ARG A 383 13.88 -18.02 25.29
CA ARG A 383 13.67 -19.46 25.47
C ARG A 383 13.34 -20.15 24.14
N ALA A 384 12.36 -19.63 23.40
CA ALA A 384 11.93 -20.21 22.14
C ALA A 384 13.05 -20.22 21.08
N LEU A 385 13.86 -19.17 20.98
CA LEU A 385 15.00 -19.15 20.04
C LEU A 385 16.08 -20.15 20.42
N LEU A 386 16.35 -20.34 21.71
CA LEU A 386 17.33 -21.32 22.20
C LEU A 386 16.85 -22.76 21.98
N GLU A 387 15.59 -23.06 22.29
CA GLU A 387 14.98 -24.39 22.12
C GLU A 387 14.89 -24.83 20.66
N ASN A 388 14.72 -23.87 19.72
CA ASN A 388 14.65 -24.15 18.28
C ASN A 388 16.02 -24.06 17.58
N ASP A 389 17.15 -24.07 18.30
CA ASP A 389 18.52 -23.93 17.73
C ASP A 389 18.68 -22.69 16.82
N ALA A 390 18.00 -21.60 17.17
CA ALA A 390 17.98 -20.32 16.46
C ALA A 390 18.65 -19.20 17.27
N ARG A 391 19.57 -19.56 18.18
CA ARG A 391 20.30 -18.61 19.04
C ARG A 391 20.91 -17.46 18.22
N PRO A 392 20.61 -16.18 18.57
CA PRO A 392 21.24 -15.04 17.92
C PRO A 392 22.68 -14.83 18.41
N ASP A 393 23.58 -14.46 17.51
CA ASP A 393 24.94 -14.02 17.86
C ASP A 393 24.93 -12.59 18.40
N LYS A 394 24.01 -11.77 17.89
CA LYS A 394 23.83 -10.38 18.30
C LYS A 394 22.35 -10.05 18.54
N VAL A 395 22.09 -9.19 19.52
CA VAL A 395 20.75 -8.74 19.87
C VAL A 395 20.74 -7.23 19.95
N ILE A 396 19.79 -6.59 19.27
CA ILE A 396 19.63 -5.15 19.23
C ILE A 396 18.27 -4.79 19.80
N PHE A 397 18.27 -4.12 20.95
CA PHE A 397 17.07 -3.53 21.52
C PHE A 397 16.91 -2.09 21.04
N THR A 398 15.73 -1.78 20.52
CA THR A 398 15.46 -0.48 19.89
C THR A 398 14.12 0.11 20.34
N THR A 399 13.76 1.27 19.77
CA THR A 399 12.50 1.95 20.01
C THR A 399 11.61 1.92 18.75
N TYR A 400 10.43 2.55 18.82
CA TYR A 400 9.59 2.77 17.63
C TYR A 400 9.89 4.08 16.89
N ASN A 401 10.90 4.85 17.32
CA ASN A 401 11.35 6.03 16.58
C ASN A 401 12.02 5.56 15.29
N GLU A 402 11.50 6.02 14.15
CA GLU A 402 11.96 5.52 12.85
C GLU A 402 13.28 6.14 12.44
N ARG A 403 13.39 7.47 12.54
CA ARG A 403 14.49 8.25 11.98
C ARG A 403 15.26 9.02 13.04
N LYS A 404 16.55 9.23 12.79
CA LYS A 404 17.47 9.95 13.68
C LYS A 404 17.15 11.44 13.81
N ASP A 405 16.62 12.04 12.76
CA ASP A 405 16.18 13.44 12.73
C ASP A 405 14.85 13.69 13.48
N GLY A 406 14.23 12.63 14.01
CA GLY A 406 12.94 12.70 14.72
C GLY A 406 11.72 12.86 13.80
N THR A 407 11.90 12.89 12.48
CA THR A 407 10.78 12.98 11.54
C THR A 407 9.91 11.73 11.63
N ARG A 408 8.59 11.93 11.55
CA ARG A 408 7.59 10.87 11.60
C ARG A 408 6.73 10.95 10.35
N ARG A 409 6.36 9.77 9.84
CA ARG A 409 5.36 9.67 8.77
C ARG A 409 4.03 10.25 9.26
N ILE A 410 3.40 11.05 8.41
CA ILE A 410 2.17 11.79 8.73
C ILE A 410 1.00 10.87 9.09
N ASP A 411 1.01 9.63 8.60
CA ASP A 411 -0.03 8.63 8.70
C ASP A 411 0.30 7.48 9.65
N LYS A 412 1.38 7.61 10.44
CA LYS A 412 1.75 6.65 11.49
C LYS A 412 0.81 6.76 12.68
N THR A 413 0.07 5.69 12.98
CA THR A 413 -0.96 5.67 14.04
C THR A 413 -0.45 5.29 15.43
N LEU A 414 0.88 5.22 15.62
CA LEU A 414 1.50 4.82 16.88
C LEU A 414 1.13 5.78 18.03
N ARG A 415 0.64 5.22 19.14
CA ARG A 415 0.48 5.94 20.41
C ARG A 415 1.70 5.70 21.28
N ILE A 416 2.41 6.78 21.63
CA ILE A 416 3.37 6.77 22.73
C ILE A 416 2.59 7.19 23.98
N PRO A 417 2.53 6.40 25.04
CA PRO A 417 1.97 6.81 26.32
C PRO A 417 2.52 8.11 26.83
N GLU A 418 1.65 8.79 27.57
CA GLU A 418 1.94 10.04 28.25
C GLU A 418 2.80 9.82 29.51
N THR A 419 2.85 8.58 30.03
CA THR A 419 3.64 8.25 31.21
C THR A 419 5.10 7.95 30.82
N PRO A 420 6.09 8.60 31.45
CA PRO A 420 7.50 8.24 31.28
C PRO A 420 7.69 6.75 31.62
N PHE A 421 8.14 5.97 30.66
CA PHE A 421 8.52 4.57 30.88
C PHE A 421 10.01 4.48 31.22
N PRO A 422 10.44 3.45 31.98
CA PRO A 422 11.86 3.12 32.10
C PRO A 422 12.48 2.91 30.71
N ASP A 423 13.80 3.06 30.60
CA ASP A 423 14.53 2.75 29.36
C ASP A 423 14.43 1.24 29.08
N LEU A 424 13.35 0.83 28.40
CA LEU A 424 13.01 -0.57 28.13
C LEU A 424 14.13 -1.30 27.42
N ARG A 425 14.94 -0.60 26.60
CA ARG A 425 16.11 -1.19 25.94
C ARG A 425 17.13 -1.68 26.96
N THR A 426 17.37 -0.91 28.02
CA THR A 426 18.28 -1.30 29.09
C THR A 426 17.69 -2.43 29.92
N VAL A 427 16.39 -2.39 30.24
CA VAL A 427 15.71 -3.49 30.96
C VAL A 427 15.80 -4.80 30.18
N TYR A 428 15.47 -4.77 28.87
CA TYR A 428 15.51 -5.96 28.02
C TYR A 428 16.93 -6.46 27.78
N ALA A 429 17.92 -5.56 27.67
CA ALA A 429 19.33 -5.93 27.58
C ALA A 429 19.79 -6.70 28.82
N THR A 430 19.56 -6.17 30.03
CA THR A 430 19.93 -6.85 31.28
C THR A 430 19.28 -8.23 31.39
N LEU A 431 18.00 -8.35 31.01
CA LEU A 431 17.29 -9.62 31.03
C LEU A 431 17.89 -10.62 30.03
N TRP A 432 18.24 -10.16 28.82
CA TRP A 432 18.85 -11.03 27.82
C TRP A 432 20.24 -11.50 28.25
N GLU A 433 21.07 -10.65 28.86
CA GLU A 433 22.39 -11.00 29.40
C GLU A 433 22.30 -12.18 30.39
N GLN A 434 21.26 -12.20 31.22
CA GLN A 434 21.02 -13.29 32.17
C GLN A 434 20.63 -14.61 31.50
N LYS A 435 19.89 -14.55 30.38
CA LYS A 435 19.43 -15.75 29.65
C LYS A 435 20.48 -16.31 28.71
N ASP A 436 21.25 -15.45 28.05
CA ASP A 436 22.30 -15.84 27.11
C ASP A 436 23.48 -14.85 27.14
N PRO A 437 24.43 -15.02 28.09
CA PRO A 437 25.57 -14.12 28.26
C PRO A 437 26.57 -14.17 27.08
N ARG A 438 26.39 -15.11 26.15
CA ARG A 438 27.23 -15.27 24.97
C ARG A 438 26.80 -14.37 23.81
N ALA A 439 25.63 -13.75 23.86
CA ALA A 439 25.14 -12.87 22.79
C ALA A 439 25.72 -11.46 22.95
N MET A 440 26.16 -10.85 21.85
CA MET A 440 26.57 -9.44 21.88
C MET A 440 25.33 -8.54 21.84
N ILE A 441 25.16 -7.68 22.84
CA ILE A 441 23.95 -6.87 22.99
C ILE A 441 24.22 -5.41 22.64
N TYR A 442 23.31 -4.83 21.87
CA TYR A 442 23.35 -3.44 21.41
C TYR A 442 22.03 -2.75 21.78
N LYS A 443 22.11 -1.44 21.95
CA LYS A 443 20.95 -0.59 22.24
C LYS A 443 21.00 0.60 21.29
N GLU A 444 20.02 0.70 20.41
CA GLU A 444 19.95 1.78 19.44
C GLU A 444 18.72 2.68 19.70
N PRO A 445 18.80 3.99 19.46
CA PRO A 445 17.70 4.91 19.73
C PRO A 445 16.63 4.89 18.65
N THR A 446 16.98 4.51 17.42
CA THR A 446 16.07 4.53 16.27
C THR A 446 16.14 3.26 15.44
N ILE A 447 15.08 3.00 14.68
CA ILE A 447 15.03 1.89 13.72
C ILE A 447 16.08 2.10 12.62
N GLU A 448 16.26 3.34 12.14
CA GLU A 448 17.30 3.69 11.18
C GLU A 448 18.71 3.30 11.67
N ASP A 449 19.09 3.73 12.89
CA ASP A 449 20.39 3.40 13.48
C ASP A 449 20.54 1.88 13.68
N THR A 450 19.45 1.21 14.08
CA THR A 450 19.39 -0.25 14.25
C THR A 450 19.66 -0.99 12.95
N LEU A 451 19.01 -0.59 11.85
CA LEU A 451 19.19 -1.22 10.55
C LEU A 451 20.59 -0.91 9.98
N ALA A 452 21.12 0.29 10.20
CA ALA A 452 22.48 0.65 9.81
C ALA A 452 23.52 -0.20 10.55
N LEU A 453 23.38 -0.36 11.88
CA LEU A 453 24.23 -1.24 12.68
C LEU A 453 24.15 -2.68 12.19
N ALA A 454 22.94 -3.20 11.95
CA ALA A 454 22.76 -4.57 11.49
C ALA A 454 23.40 -4.82 10.10
N ARG A 455 23.36 -3.82 9.21
CA ARG A 455 24.08 -3.86 7.92
C ARG A 455 25.61 -3.86 8.10
N ARG A 456 26.16 -3.05 9.02
CA ARG A 456 27.60 -3.06 9.32
C ARG A 456 28.05 -4.42 9.82
N VAL A 457 27.33 -4.98 10.80
CA VAL A 457 27.59 -6.33 11.32
C VAL A 457 27.55 -7.36 10.18
N ALA A 458 26.55 -7.30 9.31
CA ALA A 458 26.45 -8.24 8.21
C ALA A 458 27.62 -8.13 7.22
N ALA A 459 28.14 -6.92 6.97
CA ALA A 459 29.30 -6.71 6.12
C ALA A 459 30.57 -7.34 6.73
N GLU A 460 30.74 -7.26 8.05
CA GLU A 460 31.86 -7.88 8.78
C GLU A 460 31.79 -9.42 8.82
N ASN A 461 30.63 -10.02 8.52
CA ASN A 461 30.37 -11.46 8.66
C ASN A 461 29.95 -12.13 7.34
N GLU A 462 30.22 -11.51 6.19
CA GLU A 462 29.85 -12.02 4.84
C GLU A 462 28.35 -12.34 4.68
N GLY A 463 27.51 -11.58 5.38
CA GLY A 463 26.06 -11.68 5.41
C GLY A 463 25.48 -11.95 6.80
N ALA A 464 24.16 -11.84 6.91
CA ALA A 464 23.45 -12.08 8.16
C ALA A 464 22.02 -12.60 7.93
N GLN A 465 21.47 -13.25 8.95
CA GLN A 465 20.06 -13.64 9.06
C GLN A 465 19.47 -12.87 10.24
N ILE A 466 18.51 -11.98 9.96
CA ILE A 466 18.07 -10.97 10.92
C ILE A 466 16.58 -11.12 11.19
N LEU A 467 16.20 -11.41 12.44
CA LEU A 467 14.80 -11.44 12.89
C LEU A 467 14.41 -10.08 13.46
N VAL A 468 13.37 -9.46 12.89
CA VAL A 468 12.75 -8.22 13.39
C VAL A 468 11.36 -8.56 13.93
N THR A 469 11.18 -8.45 15.25
CA THR A 469 9.91 -8.85 15.90
C THR A 469 9.63 -8.08 17.20
N GLY A 470 8.53 -8.41 17.88
CA GLY A 470 8.09 -7.80 19.15
C GLY A 470 6.97 -6.80 18.98
N SER A 471 6.81 -6.19 17.80
CA SER A 471 5.75 -5.22 17.54
C SER A 471 5.51 -4.97 16.06
N LEU A 472 4.24 -4.74 15.69
CA LEU A 472 3.88 -4.26 14.36
C LEU A 472 4.45 -2.86 14.09
N HIS A 473 4.60 -2.00 15.09
CA HIS A 473 5.15 -0.65 14.88
C HIS A 473 6.65 -0.68 14.55
N LEU A 474 7.40 -1.58 15.19
CA LEU A 474 8.80 -1.83 14.85
C LEU A 474 8.92 -2.40 13.43
N VAL A 475 8.16 -3.45 13.13
CA VAL A 475 8.20 -4.11 11.81
C VAL A 475 7.78 -3.14 10.69
N GLY A 476 6.74 -2.34 10.91
CA GLY A 476 6.29 -1.35 9.93
C GLY A 476 7.27 -0.21 9.70
N GLY A 477 7.98 0.23 10.75
CA GLY A 477 9.08 1.17 10.63
C GLY A 477 10.32 0.57 9.96
N ALA A 478 10.61 -0.72 10.19
CA ALA A 478 11.70 -1.40 9.49
C ALA A 478 11.38 -1.56 8.00
N LEU A 479 10.14 -1.94 7.66
CA LEU A 479 9.71 -2.11 6.26
C LEU A 479 9.76 -0.82 5.46
N SER A 480 9.46 0.34 6.05
CA SER A 480 9.55 1.61 5.33
C SER A 480 10.98 1.98 4.96
N THR A 481 11.98 1.42 5.65
CA THR A 481 13.40 1.58 5.33
C THR A 481 13.96 0.45 4.47
N LEU A 482 13.48 -0.79 4.65
CA LEU A 482 13.96 -1.99 3.93
C LEU A 482 13.37 -2.13 2.53
N ARG A 483 12.19 -1.54 2.28
CA ARG A 483 11.61 -1.38 0.94
C ARG A 483 11.60 0.10 0.55
N PRO A 484 12.77 0.73 0.35
CA PRO A 484 12.76 2.09 -0.17
C PRO A 484 12.15 2.05 -1.57
N TYR A 485 11.35 3.06 -1.90
CA TYR A 485 10.99 3.32 -3.29
C TYR A 485 12.27 3.27 -4.12
N LYS A 486 12.27 2.54 -5.23
CA LYS A 486 13.49 2.33 -6.05
C LYS A 486 14.13 3.64 -6.53
N LEU A 487 13.34 4.73 -6.55
CA LEU A 487 13.79 6.07 -6.94
C LEU A 487 14.12 6.99 -5.75
N ALA A 488 14.02 6.51 -4.51
CA ALA A 488 14.33 7.31 -3.34
C ALA A 488 15.78 7.82 -3.37
N GLY A 489 15.94 9.14 -3.20
CA GLY A 489 17.24 9.83 -3.26
C GLY A 489 17.87 9.91 -4.66
N LYS A 490 17.21 9.39 -5.71
CA LYS A 490 17.72 9.46 -7.09
C LYS A 490 17.56 10.84 -7.68
N ASN A 491 18.52 11.28 -8.49
CA ASN A 491 18.46 12.55 -9.21
C ASN A 491 17.86 12.35 -10.60
N VAL A 492 16.68 12.93 -10.84
CA VAL A 492 15.93 12.78 -12.09
C VAL A 492 15.78 14.12 -12.81
N LEU A 493 16.25 14.17 -14.06
CA LEU A 493 16.07 15.31 -14.95
C LEU A 493 14.86 15.09 -15.85
N LEU A 494 13.86 15.96 -15.79
CA LEU A 494 12.64 15.91 -16.62
C LEU A 494 12.59 17.08 -17.59
N ILE A 495 12.80 16.78 -18.87
CA ILE A 495 12.76 17.74 -19.98
C ILE A 495 11.35 17.71 -20.55
N GLY A 496 10.59 18.80 -20.36
CA GLY A 496 9.14 18.83 -20.60
C GLY A 496 8.30 18.50 -19.36
N GLY A 497 8.85 18.68 -18.15
CA GLY A 497 8.21 18.35 -16.88
C GLY A 497 7.11 19.29 -16.38
N THR A 498 6.69 20.30 -17.17
CA THR A 498 5.77 21.36 -16.70
C THR A 498 4.29 21.13 -17.04
N SER A 499 3.96 20.16 -17.89
CA SER A 499 2.58 19.86 -18.31
C SER A 499 2.41 18.41 -18.76
N GLY A 500 1.16 17.95 -18.86
CA GLY A 500 0.79 16.67 -19.46
C GLY A 500 1.55 15.48 -18.85
N ILE A 501 2.05 14.60 -19.73
CA ILE A 501 2.78 13.39 -19.35
C ILE A 501 3.97 13.72 -18.46
N GLY A 502 4.79 14.71 -18.84
CA GLY A 502 6.00 15.07 -18.09
C GLY A 502 5.71 15.57 -16.68
N PHE A 503 4.63 16.33 -16.48
CA PHE A 503 4.20 16.76 -15.15
C PHE A 503 3.74 15.57 -14.30
N SER A 504 2.97 14.64 -14.89
CA SER A 504 2.55 13.41 -14.18
C SER A 504 3.75 12.54 -13.78
N VAL A 505 4.77 12.41 -14.64
CA VAL A 505 6.03 11.74 -14.28
C VAL A 505 6.73 12.48 -13.14
N ALA A 506 6.81 13.82 -13.19
CA ALA A 506 7.42 14.62 -12.13
C ALA A 506 6.76 14.38 -10.77
N GLU A 507 5.42 14.39 -10.69
CA GLU A 507 4.69 14.09 -9.47
C GLU A 507 4.99 12.69 -8.92
N LYS A 508 4.92 11.66 -9.78
CA LYS A 508 5.12 10.28 -9.35
C LYS A 508 6.54 10.01 -8.87
N VAL A 509 7.53 10.53 -9.59
CA VAL A 509 8.95 10.41 -9.22
C VAL A 509 9.24 11.14 -7.91
N LEU A 510 8.67 12.33 -7.72
CA LEU A 510 8.82 13.10 -6.49
C LEU A 510 8.23 12.35 -5.29
N ARG A 511 7.05 11.73 -5.44
CA ARG A 511 6.40 10.90 -4.40
C ARG A 511 7.21 9.65 -4.03
N GLU A 512 8.10 9.19 -4.91
CA GLU A 512 9.06 8.13 -4.61
C GLU A 512 10.30 8.62 -3.85
N GLY A 513 10.33 9.89 -3.44
CA GLY A 513 11.43 10.47 -2.67
C GLY A 513 12.66 10.81 -3.50
N ALA A 514 12.52 10.93 -4.82
CA ALA A 514 13.59 11.38 -5.70
C ALA A 514 13.81 12.90 -5.62
N HIS A 515 14.99 13.36 -6.01
CA HIS A 515 15.27 14.75 -6.33
C HIS A 515 14.98 14.97 -7.82
N ILE A 516 14.19 15.99 -8.15
CA ILE A 516 13.82 16.28 -9.53
C ILE A 516 14.37 17.64 -9.98
N THR A 517 14.84 17.70 -11.23
CA THR A 517 15.04 18.95 -11.95
C THR A 517 14.08 18.97 -13.13
N ILE A 518 13.12 19.89 -13.14
CA ILE A 518 12.20 20.06 -14.28
C ILE A 518 12.68 21.16 -15.22
N SER A 519 12.47 20.96 -16.52
CA SER A 519 12.85 21.94 -17.54
C SER A 519 11.75 22.16 -18.57
N SER A 520 11.65 23.41 -19.04
CA SER A 520 10.76 23.88 -20.09
C SER A 520 11.35 25.16 -20.71
N SER A 521 10.86 25.56 -21.88
CA SER A 521 11.29 26.80 -22.55
C SER A 521 10.71 28.08 -21.93
N SER A 522 9.79 27.97 -20.97
CA SER A 522 9.05 29.10 -20.38
C SER A 522 9.18 29.12 -18.87
N GLU A 523 9.72 30.20 -18.34
CA GLU A 523 9.88 30.42 -16.90
C GLU A 523 8.54 30.47 -16.16
N GLU A 524 7.51 31.08 -16.76
CA GLU A 524 6.16 31.12 -16.20
C GLU A 524 5.58 29.70 -16.02
N ARG A 525 5.69 28.84 -17.04
CA ARG A 525 5.23 27.45 -16.95
C ARG A 525 6.02 26.66 -15.91
N ILE A 526 7.32 26.95 -15.77
CA ILE A 526 8.14 26.37 -14.72
C ILE A 526 7.64 26.80 -13.34
N ALA A 527 7.46 28.10 -13.11
CA ALA A 527 6.99 28.61 -11.82
C ALA A 527 5.63 28.02 -11.42
N ASN A 528 4.70 27.92 -12.38
CA ASN A 528 3.40 27.27 -12.16
C ASN A 528 3.56 25.78 -11.81
N ALA A 529 4.36 25.04 -12.58
CA ALA A 529 4.58 23.62 -12.34
C ALA A 529 5.29 23.34 -11.01
N VAL A 530 6.33 24.11 -10.67
CA VAL A 530 7.00 24.03 -9.35
C VAL A 530 6.00 24.30 -8.24
N GLY A 531 5.19 25.36 -8.35
CA GLY A 531 4.16 25.66 -7.36
C GLY A 531 3.13 24.52 -7.22
N ARG A 532 2.73 23.88 -8.32
CA ARG A 532 1.84 22.71 -8.30
C ARG A 532 2.50 21.50 -7.63
N LEU A 533 3.76 21.18 -7.97
CA LEU A 533 4.52 20.06 -7.42
C LEU A 533 4.80 20.23 -5.92
N GLN A 534 5.22 21.42 -5.50
CA GLN A 534 5.44 21.75 -4.09
C GLN A 534 4.13 21.72 -3.29
N LYS A 535 3.01 22.06 -3.93
CA LYS A 535 1.68 21.98 -3.30
C LYS A 535 1.16 20.54 -3.22
N SER A 536 1.44 19.70 -4.21
CA SER A 536 1.00 18.30 -4.26
C SER A 536 1.88 17.37 -3.41
N SER A 537 3.11 17.76 -3.11
CA SER A 537 4.08 16.97 -2.34
C SER A 537 4.95 17.86 -1.44
N PRO A 538 4.36 18.54 -0.43
CA PRO A 538 5.05 19.51 0.42
C PRO A 538 6.24 18.92 1.20
N GLU A 539 6.17 17.65 1.57
CA GLU A 539 7.24 16.91 2.24
C GLU A 539 8.50 16.74 1.38
N TYR A 540 8.36 16.86 0.06
CA TYR A 540 9.44 16.81 -0.91
C TYR A 540 9.64 18.16 -1.62
N ALA A 541 9.10 19.26 -1.10
CA ALA A 541 9.20 20.57 -1.75
C ALA A 541 10.66 21.02 -1.97
N SER A 542 11.56 20.68 -1.04
CA SER A 542 13.02 20.91 -1.15
C SER A 542 13.71 20.06 -2.22
N ASN A 543 13.04 19.01 -2.70
CA ASN A 543 13.58 18.10 -3.72
C ASN A 543 13.30 18.58 -5.15
N VAL A 544 12.58 19.69 -5.34
CA VAL A 544 12.24 20.23 -6.65
C VAL A 544 13.17 21.37 -7.04
N ARG A 545 13.89 21.19 -8.15
CA ARG A 545 14.68 22.24 -8.82
C ARG A 545 14.12 22.48 -10.22
N SER A 546 14.47 23.60 -10.82
CA SER A 546 14.05 23.90 -12.19
C SER A 546 15.10 24.68 -12.97
N TYR A 547 15.06 24.53 -14.29
CA TYR A 547 15.97 25.21 -15.21
C TYR A 547 15.28 25.47 -16.55
N ALA A 548 15.24 26.73 -16.98
CA ALA A 548 14.67 27.10 -18.27
C ALA A 548 15.64 26.76 -19.41
N ALA A 549 15.20 25.96 -20.37
CA ALA A 549 15.97 25.61 -21.56
C ALA A 549 15.06 25.52 -22.78
N ASP A 550 15.31 26.36 -23.78
CA ASP A 550 14.59 26.33 -25.04
C ASP A 550 15.31 25.46 -26.07
N LEU A 551 14.69 24.35 -26.46
CA LEU A 551 15.23 23.41 -27.44
C LEU A 551 14.62 23.58 -28.84
N SER A 552 13.83 24.62 -29.07
CA SER A 552 13.21 24.89 -30.38
C SER A 552 14.13 25.61 -31.37
N ILE A 553 15.20 26.23 -30.87
CA ILE A 553 16.18 27.00 -31.67
C ILE A 553 17.41 26.12 -31.98
N LYS A 554 17.48 25.61 -33.21
CA LYS A 554 18.47 24.61 -33.68
C LYS A 554 19.91 24.94 -33.30
N GLU A 555 20.33 26.18 -33.50
CA GLU A 555 21.71 26.66 -33.26
C GLU A 555 22.07 26.71 -31.78
N LYS A 556 21.06 26.74 -30.89
CA LYS A 556 21.24 26.84 -29.43
C LYS A 556 21.01 25.52 -28.70
N ILE A 557 20.50 24.48 -29.35
CA ILE A 557 20.12 23.20 -28.72
C ILE A 557 21.29 22.64 -27.90
N GLU A 558 22.48 22.51 -28.49
CA GLU A 558 23.61 21.88 -27.81
C GLU A 558 24.04 22.68 -26.57
N LYS A 559 24.15 24.01 -26.69
CA LYS A 559 24.48 24.91 -25.58
C LYS A 559 23.46 24.79 -24.44
N ASN A 560 22.18 24.79 -24.78
CA ASN A 560 21.09 24.73 -23.80
C ASN A 560 21.02 23.36 -23.12
N VAL A 561 21.24 22.27 -23.86
CA VAL A 561 21.32 20.91 -23.32
C VAL A 561 22.51 20.78 -22.36
N VAL A 562 23.68 21.27 -22.74
CA VAL A 562 24.87 21.24 -21.87
C VAL A 562 24.64 22.04 -20.59
N GLY A 563 24.10 23.27 -20.68
CA GLY A 563 23.77 24.08 -19.51
C GLY A 563 22.75 23.39 -18.58
N LEU A 564 21.72 22.76 -19.15
CA LEU A 564 20.74 22.01 -18.39
C LEU A 564 21.33 20.80 -17.67
N LEU A 565 22.15 19.99 -18.37
CA LEU A 565 22.81 18.81 -17.78
C LEU A 565 23.79 19.21 -16.67
N GLN A 566 24.57 20.28 -16.88
CA GLN A 566 25.47 20.84 -15.87
C GLN A 566 24.69 21.28 -14.63
N TYR A 567 23.58 22.00 -14.81
CA TYR A 567 22.76 22.45 -13.70
C TYR A 567 22.12 21.29 -12.93
N ALA A 568 21.56 20.31 -13.64
CA ALA A 568 20.93 19.14 -13.03
C ALA A 568 21.95 18.28 -12.27
N ALA A 569 23.22 18.27 -12.71
CA ALA A 569 24.31 17.52 -12.10
C ALA A 569 25.11 18.31 -11.05
N LYS A 570 24.69 19.53 -10.68
CA LYS A 570 25.51 20.46 -9.88
C LYS A 570 25.86 19.96 -8.47
N ASP A 571 24.94 19.24 -7.83
CA ASP A 571 25.09 18.75 -6.45
C ASP A 571 25.49 17.26 -6.42
N SER A 572 25.24 16.54 -7.51
CA SER A 572 25.44 15.09 -7.66
C SER A 572 25.18 14.68 -9.11
N THR A 573 25.67 13.53 -9.54
CA THR A 573 25.39 12.99 -10.88
C THR A 573 23.90 12.70 -11.09
N ILE A 574 23.46 12.76 -12.34
CA ILE A 574 22.10 12.42 -12.74
C ILE A 574 21.95 10.89 -12.74
N ASP A 575 20.87 10.36 -12.17
CA ASP A 575 20.55 8.93 -12.26
C ASP A 575 19.64 8.65 -13.46
N HIS A 576 18.63 9.48 -13.69
CA HIS A 576 17.66 9.29 -14.77
C HIS A 576 17.38 10.58 -15.54
N VAL A 577 17.22 10.46 -16.85
CA VAL A 577 16.72 11.54 -17.72
C VAL A 577 15.42 11.09 -18.38
N VAL A 578 14.40 11.94 -18.31
CA VAL A 578 13.11 11.75 -18.97
C VAL A 578 12.90 12.89 -19.95
N PHE A 579 12.67 12.56 -21.22
CA PHE A 579 12.45 13.53 -22.29
C PHE A 579 11.01 13.42 -22.82
N THR A 580 10.14 14.29 -22.34
CA THR A 580 8.73 14.42 -22.78
C THR A 580 8.47 15.73 -23.53
N ALA A 581 9.50 16.55 -23.73
CA ALA A 581 9.36 17.84 -24.38
C ALA A 581 8.92 17.70 -25.84
N GLY A 582 7.97 18.55 -26.21
CA GLY A 582 7.47 18.65 -27.56
C GLY A 582 6.72 19.96 -27.76
N ASN A 583 6.60 20.38 -29.01
CA ASN A 583 5.84 21.54 -29.47
C ASN A 583 4.74 21.11 -30.44
N VAL A 584 3.68 21.90 -30.60
CA VAL A 584 2.80 21.75 -31.77
C VAL A 584 3.53 22.43 -32.94
N PRO A 585 3.96 21.69 -33.97
CA PRO A 585 4.67 22.28 -35.10
C PRO A 585 3.68 22.87 -36.11
N PRO A 586 4.14 23.80 -36.97
CA PRO A 586 3.36 24.23 -38.12
C PRO A 586 3.15 23.02 -39.05
N MET A 587 1.89 22.73 -39.38
CA MET A 587 1.51 21.59 -40.22
C MET A 587 1.12 22.09 -41.61
N ALA A 588 1.68 21.47 -42.64
CA ALA A 588 1.31 21.69 -44.04
C ALA A 588 1.08 20.34 -44.75
N PRO A 589 0.17 20.26 -45.73
CA PRO A 589 0.11 19.15 -46.68
C PRO A 589 1.47 18.95 -47.37
N LEU A 590 1.80 17.73 -47.78
CA LEU A 590 3.10 17.42 -48.37
C LEU A 590 3.49 18.37 -49.54
N PRO A 591 2.59 18.75 -50.48
CA PRO A 591 2.94 19.66 -51.56
C PRO A 591 3.30 21.09 -51.12
N GLU A 592 2.81 21.52 -49.95
CA GLU A 592 3.02 22.87 -49.39
C GLU A 592 4.11 22.89 -48.31
N SER A 593 4.66 21.71 -47.99
CA SER A 593 5.62 21.56 -46.91
C SER A 593 7.02 21.97 -47.36
N THR A 594 7.71 22.71 -46.50
CA THR A 594 9.10 23.13 -46.71
C THR A 594 10.04 22.42 -45.74
N PHE A 595 11.35 22.49 -45.96
CA PHE A 595 12.31 21.92 -45.02
C PHE A 595 12.27 22.59 -43.65
N GLU A 596 11.88 23.86 -43.57
CA GLU A 596 11.67 24.57 -42.31
C GLU A 596 10.52 23.95 -41.49
N HIS A 597 9.45 23.48 -42.14
CA HIS A 597 8.36 22.76 -41.46
C HIS A 597 8.87 21.44 -40.86
N ILE A 598 9.71 20.71 -41.60
CA ILE A 598 10.31 19.45 -41.15
C ILE A 598 11.26 19.70 -39.97
N ASP A 599 12.15 20.69 -40.10
CA ASP A 599 13.10 21.08 -39.05
C ASP A 599 12.37 21.54 -37.78
N ALA A 600 11.30 22.33 -37.90
CA ALA A 600 10.49 22.77 -36.76
C ALA A 600 9.87 21.59 -35.97
N PHE A 601 9.55 20.48 -36.64
CA PHE A 601 9.06 19.26 -36.00
C PHE A 601 10.21 18.49 -35.32
N LEU A 602 11.38 18.44 -35.94
CA LEU A 602 12.54 17.67 -35.49
C LEU A 602 13.35 18.36 -34.37
N ASN A 603 13.41 19.69 -34.30
CA ASN A 603 14.23 20.44 -33.35
C ASN A 603 14.13 19.93 -31.91
N VAL A 604 12.93 19.95 -31.34
CA VAL A 604 12.74 19.51 -29.95
C VAL A 604 12.80 17.98 -29.84
N ARG A 605 12.01 17.27 -30.67
CA ARG A 605 11.76 15.83 -30.50
C ARG A 605 12.93 14.94 -30.89
N PHE A 606 13.70 15.34 -31.88
CA PHE A 606 14.80 14.56 -32.42
C PHE A 606 16.16 15.19 -32.05
N TYR A 607 16.44 16.41 -32.49
CA TYR A 607 17.76 17.03 -32.26
C TYR A 607 18.01 17.27 -30.76
N GLY A 608 16.99 17.68 -30.00
CA GLY A 608 17.07 17.79 -28.54
C GLY A 608 17.35 16.46 -27.85
N ALA A 609 16.63 15.39 -28.23
CA ALA A 609 16.84 14.05 -27.68
C ALA A 609 18.23 13.48 -28.03
N LEU A 610 18.68 13.69 -29.26
CA LEU A 610 20.01 13.27 -29.71
C LEU A 610 21.12 14.04 -28.98
N ALA A 611 20.96 15.35 -28.78
CA ALA A 611 21.89 16.16 -28.03
C ALA A 611 22.02 15.69 -26.56
N ILE A 612 20.91 15.26 -25.94
CA ILE A 612 20.97 14.61 -24.62
C ILE A 612 21.82 13.35 -24.67
N GLY A 613 21.59 12.45 -25.64
CA GLY A 613 22.44 11.27 -25.81
C GLY A 613 23.92 11.59 -26.00
N LYS A 614 24.22 12.60 -26.81
CA LYS A 614 25.58 13.07 -27.10
C LYS A 614 26.32 13.59 -25.86
N TYR A 615 25.63 14.32 -24.97
CA TYR A 615 26.27 15.05 -23.88
C TYR A 615 26.05 14.45 -22.48
N ALA A 616 25.00 13.65 -22.28
CA ALA A 616 24.61 13.14 -20.95
C ALA A 616 25.68 12.26 -20.30
N ARG A 617 26.51 11.55 -21.08
CA ARG A 617 27.55 10.64 -20.56
C ARG A 617 28.50 11.30 -19.54
N LYS A 618 28.73 12.61 -19.65
CA LYS A 618 29.57 13.38 -18.73
C LYS A 618 28.90 13.68 -17.38
N TYR A 619 27.57 13.62 -17.31
CA TYR A 619 26.77 14.13 -16.20
C TYR A 619 25.91 13.05 -15.54
N ILE A 620 25.67 11.94 -16.24
CA ILE A 620 24.90 10.80 -15.75
C ILE A 620 25.81 9.77 -15.08
N THR A 621 25.34 9.12 -14.03
CA THR A 621 26.05 8.00 -13.41
C THR A 621 26.18 6.85 -14.43
N PRO A 622 27.39 6.34 -14.72
CA PRO A 622 27.59 5.27 -15.68
C PRO A 622 27.25 3.90 -15.06
N SER A 623 25.95 3.61 -14.90
CA SER A 623 25.45 2.39 -14.24
C SER A 623 24.21 1.81 -14.94
N LYS A 624 24.02 0.50 -14.82
CA LYS A 624 22.76 -0.18 -15.22
C LYS A 624 21.54 0.30 -14.42
N THR A 625 21.76 0.95 -13.27
CA THR A 625 20.70 1.58 -12.49
C THR A 625 20.27 2.92 -13.06
N SER A 626 21.01 3.48 -14.02
CA SER A 626 20.76 4.78 -14.62
C SER A 626 20.10 4.63 -15.99
N SER A 627 19.27 5.59 -16.38
CA SER A 627 18.53 5.50 -17.65
C SER A 627 18.21 6.82 -18.32
N ILE A 628 18.06 6.80 -19.63
CA ILE A 628 17.43 7.85 -20.44
C ILE A 628 16.15 7.28 -21.06
N THR A 629 15.03 7.96 -20.84
CA THR A 629 13.73 7.58 -21.42
C THR A 629 13.25 8.69 -22.34
N LEU A 630 13.10 8.38 -23.63
CA LEU A 630 12.60 9.30 -24.66
C LEU A 630 11.09 9.10 -24.91
N THR A 631 10.45 10.04 -25.59
CA THR A 631 9.06 9.93 -26.04
C THR A 631 9.01 9.73 -27.55
N SER A 632 8.52 8.57 -27.99
CA SER A 632 8.09 8.29 -29.37
C SER A 632 6.58 8.55 -29.50
N GLY A 633 5.88 7.86 -30.39
CA GLY A 633 4.44 7.89 -30.52
C GLY A 633 3.90 6.73 -31.35
N SER A 634 2.63 6.41 -31.14
CA SER A 634 1.87 5.39 -31.89
C SER A 634 1.96 5.52 -33.43
N GLN A 635 2.20 6.73 -33.94
CA GLN A 635 2.36 7.01 -35.37
C GLN A 635 3.53 6.26 -36.02
N ALA A 636 4.55 5.81 -35.27
CA ALA A 636 5.63 4.97 -35.83
C ALA A 636 5.13 3.63 -36.37
N SER A 637 4.07 3.06 -35.77
CA SER A 637 3.52 1.76 -36.18
C SER A 637 2.39 1.89 -37.20
N LYS A 638 1.53 2.92 -37.08
CA LYS A 638 0.39 3.11 -37.98
C LYS A 638 0.18 4.60 -38.29
N PRO A 639 0.82 5.13 -39.33
CA PRO A 639 0.75 6.55 -39.66
C PRO A 639 -0.64 6.97 -40.13
N SER A 640 -1.04 8.19 -39.75
CA SER A 640 -2.24 8.88 -40.28
C SER A 640 -1.91 10.15 -41.05
N ALA A 641 -0.62 10.51 -41.13
CA ALA A 641 -0.07 11.67 -41.81
C ALA A 641 1.40 11.37 -42.13
N TRP A 642 2.00 12.12 -43.06
CA TRP A 642 3.33 11.83 -43.59
C TRP A 642 4.49 12.23 -42.64
N LEU A 643 4.36 13.34 -41.89
CA LEU A 643 5.45 13.89 -41.08
C LEU A 643 5.61 13.26 -39.66
N PRO A 644 4.55 13.09 -38.85
CA PRO A 644 4.67 12.48 -37.51
C PRO A 644 5.38 11.10 -37.45
N PRO A 645 5.13 10.13 -38.35
CA PRO A 645 5.83 8.83 -38.30
C PRO A 645 7.33 8.94 -38.46
N ILE A 646 7.82 9.86 -39.31
CA ILE A 646 9.25 10.08 -39.55
C ILE A 646 9.95 10.39 -38.23
N VAL A 647 9.38 11.30 -37.44
CA VAL A 647 9.97 11.73 -36.17
C VAL A 647 9.89 10.64 -35.12
N CYS A 648 8.77 9.91 -35.03
CA CYS A 648 8.63 8.80 -34.08
C CYS A 648 9.68 7.70 -34.39
N MET A 649 9.79 7.29 -35.65
CA MET A 649 10.78 6.28 -36.08
C MET A 649 12.23 6.77 -35.90
N ALA A 650 12.50 8.05 -36.14
CA ALA A 650 13.82 8.64 -35.90
C ALA A 650 14.20 8.56 -34.40
N VAL A 651 13.27 8.87 -33.50
CA VAL A 651 13.49 8.73 -32.05
C VAL A 651 13.70 7.26 -31.67
N GLU A 652 12.94 6.32 -32.24
CA GLU A 652 13.14 4.88 -31.98
C GLU A 652 14.50 4.38 -32.48
N GLY A 653 15.01 4.93 -33.59
CA GLY A 653 16.38 4.71 -34.05
C GLY A 653 17.42 5.24 -33.05
N VAL A 654 17.22 6.47 -32.54
CA VAL A 654 18.07 7.08 -31.52
C VAL A 654 18.12 6.22 -30.25
N VAL A 655 16.99 5.68 -29.79
CA VAL A 655 16.94 4.78 -28.64
C VAL A 655 17.87 3.58 -28.83
N LYS A 656 17.79 2.92 -29.99
CA LYS A 656 18.59 1.73 -30.28
C LYS A 656 20.08 2.05 -30.34
N GLY A 657 20.46 3.14 -31.03
CA GLY A 657 21.85 3.57 -31.12
C GLY A 657 22.44 3.95 -29.76
N LEU A 658 21.73 4.82 -29.02
CA LEU A 658 22.20 5.28 -27.72
C LEU A 658 22.23 4.18 -26.66
N ALA A 659 21.35 3.17 -26.73
CA ALA A 659 21.39 2.03 -25.83
C ALA A 659 22.70 1.24 -25.92
N VAL A 660 23.32 1.21 -27.11
CA VAL A 660 24.65 0.63 -27.33
C VAL A 660 25.73 1.59 -26.85
N ASP A 661 25.71 2.84 -27.31
CA ASP A 661 26.80 3.80 -27.08
C ASP A 661 26.95 4.26 -25.64
N LEU A 662 25.85 4.26 -24.87
CA LEU A 662 25.81 4.72 -23.49
C LEU A 662 25.89 3.59 -22.47
N ALA A 663 25.98 2.33 -22.90
CA ALA A 663 26.13 1.19 -21.99
C ALA A 663 27.26 1.45 -20.95
N PRO A 664 27.01 1.23 -19.65
CA PRO A 664 25.87 0.50 -19.07
C PRO A 664 24.61 1.33 -18.79
N VAL A 665 24.56 2.63 -19.14
CA VAL A 665 23.35 3.44 -19.03
C VAL A 665 22.31 2.93 -20.00
N ARG A 666 21.09 2.73 -19.52
CA ARG A 666 20.00 2.17 -20.32
C ARG A 666 19.29 3.27 -21.10
N VAL A 667 18.85 2.98 -22.32
CA VAL A 667 18.09 3.94 -23.13
C VAL A 667 16.83 3.29 -23.67
N ASN A 668 15.67 3.90 -23.44
CA ASN A 668 14.38 3.35 -23.85
C ASN A 668 13.46 4.47 -24.37
N ALA A 669 12.30 4.11 -24.94
CA ALA A 669 11.23 5.07 -25.20
C ALA A 669 9.86 4.58 -24.76
N ALA A 670 9.02 5.53 -24.34
CA ALA A 670 7.58 5.33 -24.25
C ALA A 670 6.91 5.84 -25.54
N ALA A 671 6.01 5.05 -26.11
CA ALA A 671 5.24 5.38 -27.30
C ALA A 671 3.75 5.53 -26.93
N PRO A 672 3.32 6.73 -26.50
CA PRO A 672 1.94 6.99 -26.18
C PRO A 672 1.00 6.94 -27.39
N GLY A 673 -0.25 6.58 -27.12
CA GLY A 673 -1.39 6.81 -28.01
C GLY A 673 -1.83 8.27 -28.00
N PHE A 674 -3.11 8.50 -28.28
CA PHE A 674 -3.70 9.82 -28.10
C PHE A 674 -3.96 10.06 -26.60
N VAL A 675 -3.34 11.11 -26.04
CA VAL A 675 -3.39 11.41 -24.60
C VAL A 675 -4.00 12.78 -24.35
N GLN A 676 -4.95 12.85 -23.41
CA GLN A 676 -5.55 14.11 -22.96
C GLN A 676 -4.51 14.97 -22.24
N THR A 677 -3.95 15.98 -22.90
CA THR A 677 -2.95 16.89 -22.34
C THR A 677 -3.29 18.34 -22.66
N GLU A 678 -2.69 19.28 -21.93
CA GLU A 678 -2.79 20.73 -22.19
C GLU A 678 -2.27 21.12 -23.59
N LEU A 679 -1.55 20.21 -24.27
CA LEU A 679 -1.16 20.39 -25.66
C LEU A 679 -2.38 20.46 -26.60
N LEU A 680 -3.47 19.74 -26.29
CA LEU A 680 -4.70 19.72 -27.08
C LEU A 680 -5.41 21.08 -27.08
N GLU A 681 -5.26 21.87 -26.01
CA GLU A 681 -5.82 23.22 -25.90
C GLU A 681 -5.18 24.19 -26.91
N LYS A 682 -4.02 23.84 -27.46
CA LYS A 682 -3.31 24.61 -28.48
C LYS A 682 -3.71 24.23 -29.91
N MET A 683 -4.60 23.26 -30.08
CA MET A 683 -5.13 22.84 -31.37
C MET A 683 -6.49 23.52 -31.65
N PRO A 684 -6.89 23.70 -32.93
CA PRO A 684 -8.25 24.10 -33.26
C PRO A 684 -9.28 23.15 -32.62
N LYS A 685 -10.32 23.69 -31.96
CA LYS A 685 -11.28 22.91 -31.15
C LYS A 685 -11.92 21.76 -31.92
N GLU A 686 -12.38 22.03 -33.15
CA GLU A 686 -13.01 21.02 -34.02
C GLU A 686 -12.06 19.85 -34.32
N MET A 687 -10.78 20.15 -34.57
CA MET A 687 -9.75 19.14 -34.83
C MET A 687 -9.46 18.30 -33.58
N ALA A 688 -9.43 18.93 -32.41
CA ALA A 688 -9.23 18.25 -31.13
C ALA A 688 -10.40 17.30 -30.83
N GLU A 689 -11.65 17.75 -30.98
CA GLU A 689 -12.86 16.94 -30.74
C GLU A 689 -12.98 15.75 -31.69
N VAL A 690 -12.72 15.96 -32.99
CA VAL A 690 -12.69 14.88 -33.99
C VAL A 690 -11.59 13.88 -33.66
N GLY A 691 -10.39 14.36 -33.32
CA GLY A 691 -9.26 13.52 -32.92
C GLY A 691 -9.56 12.68 -31.68
N LEU A 692 -10.20 13.26 -30.67
CA LEU A 692 -10.65 12.59 -29.46
C LEU A 692 -11.63 11.45 -29.76
N LYS A 693 -12.70 11.76 -30.50
CA LYS A 693 -13.75 10.79 -30.85
C LYS A 693 -13.20 9.63 -31.69
N MET A 694 -12.37 9.94 -32.68
CA MET A 694 -11.74 8.91 -33.53
C MET A 694 -10.79 8.02 -32.73
N SER A 695 -9.96 8.60 -31.86
CA SER A 695 -8.99 7.85 -31.07
C SER A 695 -9.68 6.92 -30.07
N LYS A 696 -10.73 7.40 -29.40
CA LYS A 696 -11.58 6.61 -28.50
C LYS A 696 -12.18 5.38 -29.19
N ASN A 697 -12.66 5.53 -30.43
CA ASN A 697 -13.24 4.42 -31.19
C ASN A 697 -12.20 3.39 -31.66
N LYS A 698 -11.01 3.85 -32.06
CA LYS A 698 -9.91 2.99 -32.52
C LYS A 698 -9.23 2.23 -31.38
N SER A 699 -9.28 2.76 -30.16
CA SER A 699 -8.73 2.13 -28.97
C SER A 699 -9.53 0.87 -28.57
N LEU A 700 -8.83 -0.16 -28.11
CA LEU A 700 -9.47 -1.38 -27.57
C LEU A 700 -9.97 -1.18 -26.15
N THR A 701 -9.35 -0.27 -25.38
CA THR A 701 -9.87 0.16 -24.08
C THR A 701 -11.13 1.02 -24.20
N LYS A 702 -11.53 1.38 -25.43
CA LYS A 702 -12.66 2.26 -25.73
C LYS A 702 -12.55 3.62 -25.05
N ASP A 703 -11.31 4.06 -24.82
CA ASP A 703 -11.00 5.40 -24.33
C ASP A 703 -9.67 5.92 -24.85
N ILE A 704 -9.41 7.20 -24.62
CA ILE A 704 -8.10 7.83 -24.80
C ILE A 704 -7.22 7.62 -23.57
N GLY A 705 -5.92 7.86 -23.69
CA GLY A 705 -5.01 7.86 -22.54
C GLY A 705 -5.10 9.17 -21.75
N TYR A 706 -4.79 9.10 -20.46
CA TYR A 706 -4.51 10.24 -19.61
C TYR A 706 -3.00 10.30 -19.27
N PRO A 707 -2.50 11.47 -18.83
CA PRO A 707 -1.09 11.60 -18.41
C PRO A 707 -0.71 10.57 -17.35
N ASP A 708 -1.64 10.24 -16.47
CA ASP A 708 -1.46 9.25 -15.40
C ASP A 708 -1.22 7.84 -15.94
N ASP A 709 -1.97 7.41 -16.96
CA ASP A 709 -1.78 6.09 -17.60
C ASP A 709 -0.42 5.99 -18.29
N THR A 710 -0.01 7.09 -18.93
CA THR A 710 1.18 7.13 -19.77
C THR A 710 2.46 7.26 -18.95
N SER A 711 2.41 7.97 -17.81
CA SER A 711 3.57 8.21 -16.95
C SER A 711 4.11 6.92 -16.32
N GLU A 712 3.29 5.88 -16.16
CA GLU A 712 3.71 4.55 -15.67
C GLU A 712 4.82 3.92 -16.52
N ALA A 713 4.78 4.10 -17.84
CA ALA A 713 5.83 3.60 -18.74
C ALA A 713 7.21 4.19 -18.40
N TYR A 714 7.27 5.46 -18.01
CA TYR A 714 8.51 6.13 -17.64
C TYR A 714 9.03 5.63 -16.29
N LEU A 715 8.14 5.46 -15.31
CA LEU A 715 8.48 4.87 -14.01
C LEU A 715 9.01 3.45 -14.16
N TYR A 716 8.35 2.63 -14.99
CA TYR A 716 8.81 1.29 -15.33
C TYR A 716 10.27 1.33 -15.84
N PHE A 717 10.57 2.18 -16.82
CA PHE A 717 11.94 2.27 -17.37
C PHE A 717 12.98 2.74 -16.35
N MET A 718 12.62 3.59 -15.39
CA MET A 718 13.56 3.99 -14.33
C MET A 718 13.79 2.85 -13.33
N LYS A 719 12.74 2.09 -12.98
CA LYS A 719 12.75 1.05 -11.93
C LYS A 719 13.25 -0.32 -12.37
N ASP A 720 13.04 -0.68 -13.63
CA ASP A 720 13.51 -1.94 -14.19
C ASP A 720 14.94 -1.76 -14.67
N THR A 721 15.90 -2.26 -13.90
CA THR A 721 17.33 -2.12 -14.20
C THR A 721 17.82 -3.10 -15.27
N PHE A 722 16.92 -3.90 -15.86
CA PHE A 722 17.25 -4.93 -16.84
C PHE A 722 16.70 -4.62 -18.25
N VAL A 723 15.94 -3.54 -18.42
CA VAL A 723 15.36 -3.14 -19.71
C VAL A 723 16.17 -2.02 -20.39
N THR A 724 16.59 -2.25 -21.64
CA THR A 724 17.27 -1.26 -22.49
C THR A 724 16.96 -1.51 -23.97
N GLY A 725 16.99 -0.46 -24.80
CA GLY A 725 16.84 -0.53 -26.25
C GLY A 725 15.41 -0.78 -26.75
N ILE A 726 14.39 -0.72 -25.87
CA ILE A 726 13.01 -1.03 -26.26
C ILE A 726 12.11 0.20 -26.32
N VAL A 727 10.98 0.02 -26.99
CA VAL A 727 9.89 0.99 -27.08
C VAL A 727 8.63 0.38 -26.44
N LEU A 728 8.19 0.92 -25.32
CA LEU A 728 6.97 0.46 -24.64
C LEU A 728 5.75 1.24 -25.15
N LYS A 729 4.78 0.52 -25.72
CA LYS A 729 3.56 1.10 -26.27
C LYS A 729 2.51 1.27 -25.15
N THR A 730 2.06 2.51 -24.93
CA THR A 730 0.96 2.83 -24.00
C THR A 730 -0.13 3.58 -24.76
N ASN A 731 -0.91 2.83 -25.53
CA ASN A 731 -1.77 3.38 -26.57
C ASN A 731 -3.19 2.80 -26.59
N GLY A 732 -3.65 2.20 -25.48
CA GLY A 732 -5.00 1.64 -25.38
C GLY A 732 -5.27 0.45 -26.32
N GLY A 733 -4.24 -0.21 -26.84
CA GLY A 733 -4.38 -1.31 -27.78
C GLY A 733 -4.82 -0.87 -29.19
N ILE A 734 -4.66 0.43 -29.54
CA ILE A 734 -4.90 0.92 -30.92
C ILE A 734 -4.08 0.12 -31.94
N HIS A 735 -2.96 -0.47 -31.51
CA HIS A 735 -2.14 -1.38 -32.29
C HIS A 735 -1.95 -2.68 -31.52
N LEU A 736 -2.64 -3.74 -31.93
CA LEU A 736 -2.24 -5.11 -31.63
C LEU A 736 -1.08 -5.41 -32.58
N THR A 737 0.14 -5.40 -32.06
CA THR A 737 1.35 -5.83 -32.79
C THR A 737 1.94 -7.01 -32.09
#